data_AF-A0A423X4B1-F1
#
_entry.id   AF-A0A423X4B1-F1
#
_cell.length_a   1.000
_cell.length_b   1.000
_cell.length_c   1.000
_cell.angle_alpha   90.00
_cell.angle_beta   90.00
_cell.angle_gamma   90.00
#
_symmetry.space_group_name_H-M   'P 1'
#
loop_
_entity.id
_entity.type
_entity.pdbx_description
1 polymer ?
#
loop_
_entity_poly.entity_id
_entity_poly.type
_entity_poly.pdbx_seq_one_letter_code
_entity_poly.pdbx_strand_id
1 'polypeptide(L)'
;MRTMQVTKNLAELCALLVDDVYGELPSRIFACLLNKGRATIPQLIHNTALTPRQLRHGLVVLLQNNLLYYNIEAGHAVYTANIDAAYNIIRIGKILDMIGTIHGEEEKEVMQNLLSMGHAKVGDLRDAYQAKFKAARLVPAANGDAQHEDEESTGSKKNSKTGLFVNSLAQLDDVLCRLIQAELVAMVADDLFRSPEDRYKSVEEEIIKTFFSGGVRGSKGKEEYDSKMSKRLREMRDEPLSLKRTLHAKISISKRRKVSGWSYVNGTDAAESDLVLERDVVLRINYEKCTVELRNQQLAHVVSELYGETTGEVYAVLLQQLSKKISRCQANPQIDDDDDDAAQALRVSTNEIFDNLDPSLDVSSGVGKVGAKMTDRKSANRILDVPPATKKPLIEEAEVADEASSDEEEAEEANGHAVDEDDDEGVDVNPTTNGVNGAKVKFNDAGPAKLTRKEHFRQHLLLLCEDQHHFLRHCAMEQWTVDFEPLMRSLQEMELDTVIERTVGQTGLRLVRILRKVGKMDEKTLPNLALMSKGDVQRLMLKMQMSGYVDMQEVPRDNNRTASRTLFLYWTDTRRCLDRLIDSTYKAMLRCLQRLVVERQMEQEVLDTVKRDDVRGREKEVMEGRFYNRFVRVSEVQEKLLAHAMRLDNLVGTLKDF
;
A
#
# COMPACT_ATOMS: atom_id res chain seq x y z
N MET A 1 9.94 11.07 -3.98
CA MET A 1 9.89 9.74 -3.35
C MET A 1 10.65 9.88 -2.05
N ARG A 2 10.03 9.72 -0.88
CA ARG A 2 10.82 9.57 0.35
C ARG A 2 11.52 8.23 0.23
N THR A 3 12.79 8.25 -0.19
CA THR A 3 13.63 7.05 -0.22
C THR A 3 13.59 6.42 1.16
N MET A 4 13.39 5.10 1.20
CA MET A 4 13.25 4.34 2.44
C MET A 4 14.48 4.59 3.32
N GLN A 5 14.29 5.23 4.48
CA GLN A 5 15.42 5.50 5.37
C GLN A 5 16.01 4.17 5.82
N VAL A 6 17.28 3.98 5.49
CA VAL A 6 17.96 2.71 5.66
C VAL A 6 18.32 2.54 7.12
N THR A 7 17.45 1.88 7.88
CA THR A 7 17.79 1.45 9.23
C THR A 7 18.66 0.19 9.17
N LYS A 8 19.40 -0.06 10.25
CA LYS A 8 20.21 -1.28 10.37
C LYS A 8 19.37 -2.54 10.19
N ASN A 9 18.19 -2.61 10.83
CA ASN A 9 17.34 -3.81 10.77
C ASN A 9 16.79 -4.04 9.36
N LEU A 10 16.44 -2.97 8.65
CA LEU A 10 16.02 -3.05 7.26
C LEU A 10 17.14 -3.53 6.34
N ALA A 11 18.35 -2.98 6.50
CA ALA A 11 19.51 -3.38 5.69
C ALA A 11 19.83 -4.87 5.87
N GLU A 12 19.82 -5.36 7.11
CA GLU A 12 20.01 -6.79 7.41
C GLU A 12 18.87 -7.66 6.85
N LEU A 13 17.62 -7.20 6.93
CA LEU A 13 16.45 -7.87 6.36
C LEU A 13 16.58 -8.02 4.84
N CYS A 14 16.86 -6.92 4.12
CA CYS A 14 17.00 -6.95 2.67
C CYS A 14 18.18 -7.82 2.22
N ALA A 15 19.32 -7.78 2.93
CA ALA A 15 20.45 -8.66 2.64
C ALA A 15 20.08 -10.14 2.81
N LEU A 16 19.32 -10.49 3.85
CA LEU A 16 18.83 -11.85 4.08
C LEU A 16 17.83 -12.31 3.00
N LEU A 17 16.95 -11.42 2.54
CA LEU A 17 16.01 -11.73 1.44
C LEU A 17 16.75 -12.00 0.13
N VAL A 18 17.77 -11.20 -0.18
CA VAL A 18 18.62 -11.42 -1.36
C VAL A 18 19.40 -12.73 -1.24
N ASP A 19 19.86 -13.09 -0.04
CA ASP A 19 20.55 -14.36 0.22
C ASP A 19 19.63 -15.57 0.01
N ASP A 20 18.41 -15.55 0.56
CA ASP A 20 17.46 -16.67 0.45
C ASP A 20 17.02 -16.94 -1.01
N VAL A 21 16.91 -15.88 -1.84
CA VAL A 21 16.41 -16.01 -3.23
C VAL A 21 17.53 -16.14 -4.26
N TYR A 22 18.62 -15.37 -4.14
CA TYR A 22 19.67 -15.28 -5.15
C TYR A 22 21.03 -15.83 -4.68
N GLY A 23 21.15 -16.17 -3.40
CA GLY A 23 22.34 -16.76 -2.79
C GLY A 23 23.36 -15.78 -2.23
N GLU A 24 24.40 -16.36 -1.62
CA GLU A 24 25.39 -15.64 -0.82
C GLU A 24 26.21 -14.63 -1.63
N LEU A 25 26.54 -14.97 -2.88
CA LEU A 25 27.40 -14.13 -3.72
C LEU A 25 26.75 -12.77 -4.04
N PRO A 26 25.53 -12.69 -4.60
CA PRO A 26 24.79 -11.44 -4.72
C PRO A 26 24.56 -10.73 -3.39
N SER A 27 24.17 -11.47 -2.34
CA SER A 27 23.89 -10.89 -1.03
C SER A 27 25.10 -10.18 -0.42
N ARG A 28 26.29 -10.76 -0.52
CA ARG A 28 27.54 -10.15 -0.02
C ARG A 28 27.87 -8.83 -0.70
N ILE A 29 27.64 -8.73 -2.01
CA ILE A 29 27.85 -7.48 -2.77
C ILE A 29 26.80 -6.44 -2.35
N PHE A 30 25.54 -6.86 -2.27
CA PHE A 30 24.43 -6.00 -1.87
C PHE A 30 24.61 -5.45 -0.45
N ALA A 31 24.93 -6.31 0.53
CA ALA A 31 25.22 -5.91 1.92
C ALA A 31 26.44 -4.97 2.02
N CYS A 32 27.46 -5.17 1.17
CA CYS A 32 28.59 -4.24 1.12
C CYS A 32 28.14 -2.84 0.68
N LEU A 33 27.28 -2.74 -0.33
CA LEU A 33 26.74 -1.47 -0.82
C LEU A 33 25.81 -0.79 0.19
N LEU A 34 25.02 -1.57 0.94
CA LEU A 34 24.20 -1.01 2.02
C LEU A 34 25.04 -0.41 3.16
N ASN A 35 26.14 -1.05 3.52
CA ASN A 35 26.97 -0.61 4.65
C ASN A 35 27.98 0.48 4.28
N LYS A 36 28.54 0.44 3.07
CA LYS A 36 29.60 1.36 2.62
C LYS A 36 29.10 2.44 1.66
N GLY A 37 27.83 2.35 1.22
CA GLY A 37 27.24 3.26 0.27
C GLY A 37 27.72 2.99 -1.16
N ARG A 38 27.70 4.06 -1.97
CA ARG A 38 28.01 4.04 -3.40
C ARG A 38 29.45 3.55 -3.63
N ALA A 39 29.64 2.61 -4.56
CA ALA A 39 30.97 2.04 -4.80
C ALA A 39 31.24 1.68 -6.27
N THR A 40 32.50 1.83 -6.68
CA THR A 40 33.03 1.38 -7.97
C THR A 40 33.45 -0.09 -7.92
N ILE A 41 33.67 -0.71 -9.09
CA ILE A 41 34.17 -2.09 -9.19
C ILE A 41 35.45 -2.33 -8.37
N PRO A 42 36.51 -1.49 -8.43
CA PRO A 42 37.72 -1.70 -7.63
C PRO A 42 37.46 -1.65 -6.12
N GLN A 43 36.62 -0.72 -5.67
CA GLN A 43 36.22 -0.61 -4.27
C GLN A 43 35.43 -1.85 -3.83
N LEU A 44 34.51 -2.35 -4.66
CA LEU A 44 33.76 -3.57 -4.38
C LEU A 44 34.67 -4.80 -4.28
N ILE A 45 35.65 -4.95 -5.17
CA ILE A 45 36.64 -6.03 -5.09
C ILE A 45 37.37 -5.99 -3.75
N HIS A 46 37.87 -4.81 -3.36
CA HIS A 46 38.59 -4.64 -2.10
C HIS A 46 37.70 -4.90 -0.89
N ASN A 47 36.49 -4.35 -0.88
CA ASN A 47 35.58 -4.41 0.26
C ASN A 47 34.95 -5.78 0.46
N THR A 48 34.70 -6.52 -0.62
CA THR A 48 34.07 -7.84 -0.57
C THR A 48 35.08 -8.98 -0.60
N ALA A 49 36.35 -8.73 -0.94
CA ALA A 49 37.37 -9.76 -1.18
C ALA A 49 36.96 -10.82 -2.22
N LEU A 50 36.07 -10.46 -3.16
CA LEU A 50 35.65 -11.32 -4.26
C LEU A 50 36.58 -11.14 -5.47
N THR A 51 36.74 -12.19 -6.26
CA THR A 51 37.46 -12.09 -7.53
C THR A 51 36.67 -11.22 -8.53
N PRO A 52 37.34 -10.55 -9.49
CA PRO A 52 36.64 -9.75 -10.51
C PRO A 52 35.60 -10.55 -11.29
N ARG A 53 35.84 -11.86 -11.51
CA ARG A 53 34.88 -12.76 -12.17
C ARG A 53 33.64 -12.95 -11.31
N GLN A 54 33.79 -13.32 -10.05
CA GLN A 54 32.66 -13.51 -9.12
C GLN A 54 31.86 -12.21 -8.97
N LEU A 55 32.53 -11.08 -8.82
CA LEU A 55 31.88 -9.78 -8.70
C LEU A 55 31.02 -9.47 -9.93
N ARG A 56 31.53 -9.68 -11.16
CA ARG A 56 30.73 -9.47 -12.38
C ARG A 56 29.50 -10.37 -12.46
N HIS A 57 29.61 -11.64 -12.07
CA HIS A 57 28.46 -12.55 -12.06
C HIS A 57 27.41 -12.08 -11.05
N GLY A 58 27.83 -11.71 -9.83
CA GLY A 58 26.92 -11.19 -8.82
C GLY A 58 26.26 -9.87 -9.23
N LEU A 59 27.01 -8.94 -9.82
CA LEU A 59 26.47 -7.68 -10.33
C LEU A 59 25.42 -7.89 -11.43
N VAL A 60 25.64 -8.84 -12.35
CA VAL A 60 24.67 -9.17 -13.41
C VAL A 60 23.37 -9.69 -12.80
N VAL A 61 23.43 -10.60 -11.83
CA VAL A 61 22.23 -11.12 -11.16
C VAL A 61 21.46 -10.01 -10.44
N LEU A 62 22.18 -9.13 -9.74
CA LEU A 62 21.55 -8.03 -9.01
C LEU A 62 20.92 -7.00 -9.96
N LEU A 63 21.58 -6.65 -11.06
CA LEU A 63 21.03 -5.75 -12.09
C LEU A 63 19.82 -6.36 -12.81
N GLN A 64 19.89 -7.66 -13.13
CA GLN A 64 18.78 -8.40 -13.76
C GLN A 64 17.49 -8.27 -12.93
N ASN A 65 17.60 -8.31 -11.60
CA ASN A 65 16.48 -8.23 -10.68
C ASN A 65 16.22 -6.80 -10.15
N ASN A 66 16.80 -5.77 -10.77
CA ASN A 66 16.64 -4.36 -10.39
C ASN A 66 17.05 -4.04 -8.93
N LEU A 67 17.96 -4.83 -8.36
CA LEU A 67 18.46 -4.68 -6.99
C LEU A 67 19.59 -3.64 -6.89
N LEU A 68 20.08 -3.11 -8.02
CA LEU A 68 21.12 -2.10 -8.07
C LEU A 68 20.72 -0.95 -8.98
N TYR A 69 21.11 0.24 -8.56
CA TYR A 69 21.27 1.39 -9.42
C TYR A 69 22.72 1.48 -9.89
N TYR A 70 22.95 2.01 -11.08
CA TYR A 70 24.26 2.37 -11.58
C TYR A 70 24.25 3.75 -12.25
N ASN A 71 25.39 4.41 -12.20
CA ASN A 71 25.68 5.62 -12.95
C ASN A 71 27.11 5.56 -13.51
N ILE A 72 27.37 6.25 -14.62
CA ILE A 72 28.72 6.33 -15.20
C ILE A 72 29.29 7.70 -14.84
N GLU A 73 30.27 7.69 -13.93
CA GLU A 73 30.97 8.90 -13.46
C GLU A 73 32.42 8.86 -13.94
N ALA A 74 32.84 9.88 -14.69
CA ALA A 74 34.20 9.98 -15.24
C ALA A 74 34.70 8.70 -15.96
N GLY A 75 33.78 7.99 -16.66
CA GLY A 75 34.08 6.74 -17.37
C GLY A 75 34.10 5.48 -16.51
N HIS A 76 33.78 5.58 -15.21
CA HIS A 76 33.68 4.45 -14.28
C HIS A 76 32.25 4.21 -13.83
N ALA A 77 31.82 2.95 -13.83
CA ALA A 77 30.51 2.56 -13.28
C ALA A 77 30.54 2.59 -11.75
N VAL A 78 29.64 3.38 -11.17
CA VAL A 78 29.37 3.46 -9.73
C VAL A 78 28.04 2.80 -9.45
N TYR A 79 28.00 1.92 -8.46
CA TYR A 79 26.81 1.15 -8.08
C TYR A 79 26.26 1.60 -6.73
N THR A 80 24.94 1.54 -6.59
CA THR A 80 24.21 1.81 -5.35
C THR A 80 23.13 0.75 -5.15
N ALA A 81 22.86 0.34 -3.91
CA ALA A 81 21.83 -0.66 -3.62
C ALA A 81 20.41 -0.09 -3.77
N ASN A 82 19.51 -0.85 -4.40
CA ASN A 82 18.09 -0.54 -4.47
C ASN A 82 17.33 -1.30 -3.37
N ILE A 83 17.01 -0.62 -2.28
CA ILE A 83 16.39 -1.22 -1.09
C ILE A 83 14.91 -1.48 -1.29
N ASP A 84 14.20 -0.60 -2.00
CA ASP A 84 12.78 -0.78 -2.27
C ASP A 84 12.54 -2.06 -3.10
N ALA A 85 13.37 -2.29 -4.12
CA ALA A 85 13.32 -3.53 -4.90
C ALA A 85 13.66 -4.77 -4.06
N ALA A 86 14.66 -4.69 -3.18
CA ALA A 86 15.03 -5.80 -2.30
C ALA A 86 13.94 -6.11 -1.27
N TYR A 87 13.27 -5.09 -0.72
CA TYR A 87 12.15 -5.28 0.20
C TYR A 87 10.98 -5.97 -0.52
N ASN A 88 10.67 -5.60 -1.76
CA ASN A 88 9.58 -6.21 -2.53
C ASN A 88 9.71 -7.73 -2.74
N ILE A 89 10.88 -8.33 -2.51
CA ILE A 89 11.06 -9.80 -2.50
C ILE A 89 10.11 -10.46 -1.50
N ILE A 90 9.91 -9.87 -0.31
CA ILE A 90 9.00 -10.45 0.71
C ILE A 90 7.54 -10.43 0.24
N ARG A 91 7.19 -9.54 -0.69
CA ARG A 91 5.81 -9.32 -1.17
C ARG A 91 5.43 -10.21 -2.35
N ILE A 92 6.38 -10.92 -2.96
CA ILE A 92 6.16 -11.74 -4.15
C ILE A 92 4.94 -12.66 -3.99
N GLY A 93 4.84 -13.36 -2.85
CA GLY A 93 3.72 -14.28 -2.59
C GLY A 93 2.37 -13.56 -2.56
N LYS A 94 2.27 -12.44 -1.82
CA LYS A 94 1.03 -11.65 -1.73
C LYS A 94 0.64 -11.00 -3.06
N ILE A 95 1.62 -10.50 -3.80
CA ILE A 95 1.40 -9.89 -5.11
C ILE A 95 0.79 -10.94 -6.05
N LEU A 96 1.32 -12.16 -6.08
CA LEU A 96 0.78 -13.24 -6.91
C LEU A 96 -0.62 -13.67 -6.47
N ASP A 97 -0.88 -13.75 -5.17
CA ASP A 97 -2.20 -14.09 -4.65
C ASP A 97 -3.26 -13.03 -4.99
N MET A 98 -2.91 -11.75 -4.79
CA MET A 98 -3.74 -10.61 -5.16
C MET A 98 -4.05 -10.60 -6.66
N ILE A 99 -3.05 -10.83 -7.52
CA ILE A 99 -3.25 -10.87 -8.98
C ILE A 99 -4.14 -12.04 -9.38
N GLY A 100 -3.94 -13.21 -8.77
CA GLY A 100 -4.80 -14.38 -8.99
C GLY A 100 -6.26 -14.10 -8.66
N THR A 101 -6.49 -13.37 -7.57
CA THR A 101 -7.84 -13.03 -7.09
C THR A 101 -8.51 -11.95 -7.95
N ILE A 102 -7.80 -10.88 -8.31
CA ILE A 102 -8.37 -9.71 -9.00
C ILE A 102 -8.40 -9.89 -10.52
N HIS A 103 -7.34 -10.47 -11.10
CA HIS A 103 -7.16 -10.56 -12.54
C HIS A 103 -7.31 -11.98 -13.09
N GLY A 104 -7.06 -13.00 -12.26
CA GLY A 104 -7.19 -14.41 -12.62
C GLY A 104 -5.87 -15.16 -12.68
N GLU A 105 -5.95 -16.48 -12.82
CA GLU A 105 -4.79 -17.38 -12.76
C GLU A 105 -3.87 -17.28 -14.00
N GLU A 106 -4.37 -16.80 -15.15
CA GLU A 106 -3.56 -16.57 -16.35
C GLU A 106 -2.54 -15.43 -16.14
N GLU A 107 -3.02 -14.30 -15.64
CA GLU A 107 -2.20 -13.15 -15.25
C GLU A 107 -1.18 -13.52 -14.18
N LYS A 108 -1.62 -14.28 -13.17
CA LYS A 108 -0.75 -14.76 -12.09
C LYS A 108 0.41 -15.60 -12.63
N GLU A 109 0.14 -16.51 -13.57
CA GLU A 109 1.19 -17.34 -14.20
C GLU A 109 2.20 -16.49 -14.97
N VAL A 110 1.74 -15.52 -15.77
CA VAL A 110 2.63 -14.62 -16.52
C VAL A 110 3.47 -13.76 -15.57
N MET A 111 2.85 -13.19 -14.53
CA MET A 111 3.52 -12.40 -13.51
C MET A 111 4.54 -13.22 -12.71
N GLN A 112 4.22 -14.47 -12.38
CA GLN A 112 5.16 -15.37 -11.68
C GLN A 112 6.42 -15.63 -12.52
N ASN A 113 6.25 -15.90 -13.82
CA ASN A 113 7.40 -16.07 -14.72
C ASN A 113 8.22 -14.77 -14.82
N LEU A 114 7.57 -13.61 -14.92
CA LEU A 114 8.26 -12.32 -15.00
C LEU A 114 9.02 -11.98 -13.70
N LEU A 115 8.43 -12.23 -12.52
CA LEU A 115 9.11 -12.08 -11.20
C LEU A 115 10.36 -12.94 -11.12
N SER A 116 10.31 -14.17 -11.64
CA SER A 116 11.46 -15.09 -11.59
C SER A 116 12.63 -14.65 -12.48
N MET A 117 12.37 -13.87 -13.53
CA MET A 117 13.38 -13.38 -14.47
C MET A 117 13.83 -11.95 -14.17
N GLY A 118 13.09 -11.19 -13.35
CA GLY A 118 13.30 -9.76 -13.09
C GLY A 118 12.75 -8.88 -14.21
N HIS A 119 13.38 -8.93 -15.38
CA HIS A 119 12.87 -8.31 -16.61
C HIS A 119 13.14 -9.22 -17.81
N ALA A 120 12.26 -9.20 -18.80
CA ALA A 120 12.37 -10.09 -19.95
C ALA A 120 11.88 -9.42 -21.23
N LYS A 121 12.49 -9.77 -22.37
CA LYS A 121 11.97 -9.39 -23.67
C LYS A 121 10.69 -10.14 -23.98
N VAL A 122 9.75 -9.48 -24.66
CA VAL A 122 8.53 -10.13 -25.16
C VAL A 122 8.86 -11.32 -26.05
N GLY A 123 9.89 -11.21 -26.90
CA GLY A 123 10.37 -12.31 -27.74
C GLY A 123 10.78 -13.54 -26.93
N ASP A 124 11.61 -13.34 -25.90
CA ASP A 124 12.12 -14.43 -25.05
C ASP A 124 10.98 -15.10 -24.26
N LEU A 125 10.02 -14.30 -23.76
CA LEU A 125 8.81 -14.79 -23.13
C LEU A 125 8.00 -15.69 -24.08
N ARG A 126 7.75 -15.24 -25.32
CA ARG A 126 7.02 -16.04 -26.31
C ARG A 126 7.73 -17.35 -26.62
N ASP A 127 9.04 -17.30 -26.79
CA ASP A 127 9.84 -18.47 -27.14
C ASP A 127 9.86 -19.49 -25.97
N ALA A 128 9.91 -19.01 -24.72
CA ALA A 128 9.79 -19.83 -23.51
C ALA A 128 8.43 -20.53 -23.41
N TYR A 129 7.32 -19.79 -23.61
CA TYR A 129 5.98 -20.39 -23.63
C TYR A 129 5.81 -21.38 -24.79
N GLN A 130 6.33 -21.06 -25.97
CA GLN A 130 6.31 -21.96 -27.10
C GLN A 130 7.07 -23.26 -26.82
N ALA A 131 8.20 -23.19 -26.13
CA ALA A 131 8.95 -24.36 -25.69
C ALA A 131 8.14 -25.19 -24.69
N LYS A 132 7.49 -24.56 -23.71
CA LYS A 132 6.59 -25.25 -22.75
C LYS A 132 5.43 -25.95 -23.47
N PHE A 133 4.79 -25.29 -24.44
CA PHE A 133 3.72 -25.89 -25.26
C PHE A 133 4.19 -27.09 -26.08
N LYS A 134 5.41 -27.05 -26.61
CA LYS A 134 6.01 -28.18 -27.33
C LYS A 134 6.34 -29.34 -26.39
N ALA A 135 6.92 -29.06 -25.23
CA ALA A 135 7.27 -30.08 -24.23
C ALA A 135 6.03 -30.83 -23.73
N ALA A 136 4.95 -30.11 -23.45
CA ALA A 136 3.66 -30.68 -23.05
C ALA A 136 3.06 -31.65 -24.08
N ARG A 137 3.30 -31.42 -25.38
CA ARG A 137 2.83 -32.32 -26.46
C ARG A 137 3.65 -33.60 -26.57
N LEU A 138 4.85 -33.64 -26.00
CA LEU A 138 5.76 -34.78 -26.05
C LEU A 138 5.61 -35.74 -24.86
N VAL A 139 4.86 -35.35 -23.82
CA VAL A 139 4.53 -36.24 -22.69
C VAL A 139 3.41 -37.20 -23.14
N PRO A 140 3.63 -38.54 -23.16
CA PRO A 140 2.57 -39.48 -23.47
C PRO A 140 1.46 -39.36 -22.43
N ALA A 141 0.20 -39.41 -22.86
CA ALA A 141 -0.92 -39.49 -21.93
C ALA A 141 -0.69 -40.67 -20.97
N ALA A 142 -0.51 -40.38 -19.68
CA ALA A 142 -0.56 -41.40 -18.66
C ALA A 142 -1.99 -41.94 -18.66
N ASN A 143 -2.18 -43.15 -19.20
CA ASN A 143 -3.43 -43.87 -19.13
C ASN A 143 -3.78 -44.13 -17.67
N GLY A 144 -4.70 -43.36 -17.09
CA GLY A 144 -5.26 -43.69 -15.78
C GLY A 144 -5.76 -42.53 -14.93
N ASP A 145 -6.53 -41.58 -15.49
CA ASP A 145 -7.34 -40.71 -14.64
C ASP A 145 -8.80 -40.77 -15.12
N ALA A 146 -9.60 -41.56 -14.40
CA ALA A 146 -11.02 -41.69 -14.62
C ALA A 146 -11.69 -40.46 -14.02
N GLN A 147 -12.27 -39.62 -14.89
CA GLN A 147 -12.99 -38.40 -14.52
C GLN A 147 -14.14 -38.72 -13.56
N HIS A 148 -14.05 -38.21 -12.33
CA HIS A 148 -15.24 -37.79 -11.59
C HIS A 148 -15.50 -36.34 -12.02
N GLU A 149 -16.55 -36.13 -12.82
CA GLU A 149 -17.06 -34.79 -13.14
C GLU A 149 -17.82 -34.28 -11.91
N ASP A 150 -17.10 -33.70 -10.96
CA ASP A 150 -17.74 -32.86 -9.95
C ASP A 150 -17.92 -31.45 -10.54
N GLU A 151 -19.19 -31.06 -10.63
CA GLU A 151 -19.67 -29.75 -11.03
C GLU A 151 -19.23 -28.64 -10.05
N GLU A 152 -19.10 -27.43 -10.59
CA GLU A 152 -19.00 -26.12 -9.90
C GLU A 152 -17.66 -25.72 -9.27
N SER A 153 -16.77 -25.16 -10.10
CA SER A 153 -16.06 -23.92 -9.76
C SER A 153 -15.74 -23.12 -11.03
N THR A 154 -16.05 -21.83 -11.01
CA THR A 154 -15.94 -20.85 -12.12
C THR A 154 -14.50 -20.41 -12.44
N GLY A 155 -13.48 -21.17 -12.02
CA GLY A 155 -12.07 -20.86 -12.28
C GLY A 155 -11.57 -21.39 -13.62
N SER A 156 -10.72 -20.62 -14.32
CA SER A 156 -9.98 -21.10 -15.50
C SER A 156 -9.23 -22.40 -15.15
N LYS A 157 -9.67 -23.53 -15.71
CA LYS A 157 -9.07 -24.83 -15.41
C LYS A 157 -7.66 -24.92 -16.03
N LYS A 158 -6.68 -25.36 -15.24
CA LYS A 158 -5.35 -25.73 -15.76
C LYS A 158 -5.52 -26.73 -16.90
N ASN A 159 -4.81 -26.53 -17.99
CA ASN A 159 -4.84 -27.47 -19.09
C ASN A 159 -4.16 -28.77 -18.67
N SER A 160 -4.93 -29.87 -18.68
CA SER A 160 -4.49 -31.19 -18.24
C SER A 160 -3.25 -31.72 -18.99
N LYS A 161 -2.96 -31.20 -20.19
CA LYS A 161 -1.80 -31.59 -20.99
C LYS A 161 -0.57 -30.73 -20.75
N THR A 162 -0.72 -29.43 -20.49
CA THR A 162 0.40 -28.49 -20.34
C THR A 162 0.72 -28.16 -18.89
N GLY A 163 -0.23 -28.34 -17.97
CA GLY A 163 -0.15 -27.85 -16.60
C GLY A 163 -0.17 -26.32 -16.48
N LEU A 164 -0.43 -25.61 -17.58
CA LEU A 164 -0.46 -24.15 -17.67
C LEU A 164 -1.90 -23.65 -17.78
N PHE A 165 -2.13 -22.41 -17.36
CA PHE A 165 -3.35 -21.66 -17.58
C PHE A 165 -3.35 -20.98 -18.96
N VAL A 166 -2.18 -20.49 -19.40
CA VAL A 166 -2.02 -19.94 -20.75
C VAL A 166 -1.83 -21.08 -21.76
N ASN A 167 -2.67 -21.13 -22.79
CA ASN A 167 -2.76 -22.26 -23.72
C ASN A 167 -2.24 -21.97 -25.13
N SER A 168 -2.06 -20.69 -25.48
CA SER A 168 -1.60 -20.28 -26.80
C SER A 168 -0.77 -19.00 -26.73
N LEU A 169 -0.02 -18.72 -27.80
CA LEU A 169 0.74 -17.46 -27.91
C LEU A 169 -0.17 -16.25 -28.09
N ALA A 170 -1.34 -16.41 -28.72
CA ALA A 170 -2.32 -15.32 -28.84
C ALA A 170 -2.91 -14.96 -27.47
N GLN A 171 -3.21 -15.98 -26.65
CA GLN A 171 -3.66 -15.78 -25.28
C GLN A 171 -2.57 -15.11 -24.41
N LEU A 172 -1.30 -15.50 -24.59
CA LEU A 172 -0.18 -14.82 -23.91
C LEU A 172 -0.13 -13.32 -24.28
N ASP A 173 -0.27 -12.99 -25.56
CA ASP A 173 -0.26 -11.60 -26.04
C ASP A 173 -1.43 -10.80 -25.44
N ASP A 174 -2.62 -11.40 -25.33
CA ASP A 174 -3.79 -10.79 -24.69
C ASP A 174 -3.58 -10.56 -23.18
N VAL A 175 -3.08 -11.56 -22.46
CA VAL A 175 -2.76 -11.45 -21.02
C VAL A 175 -1.74 -10.33 -20.79
N LEU A 176 -0.69 -10.25 -21.61
CA LEU A 176 0.29 -9.16 -21.52
C LEU A 176 -0.36 -7.79 -21.79
N CYS A 177 -1.27 -7.70 -22.76
CA CYS A 177 -2.01 -6.46 -23.02
C CYS A 177 -2.89 -6.04 -21.84
N ARG A 178 -3.59 -6.99 -21.19
CA ARG A 178 -4.39 -6.73 -19.98
C ARG A 178 -3.52 -6.26 -18.82
N LEU A 179 -2.39 -6.92 -18.57
CA LEU A 179 -1.43 -6.54 -17.52
C LEU A 179 -0.84 -5.14 -17.73
N ILE A 180 -0.55 -4.75 -18.97
CA ILE A 180 -0.06 -3.41 -19.31
C ILE A 180 -1.17 -2.36 -19.14
N GLN A 181 -2.41 -2.66 -19.53
CA GLN A 181 -3.55 -1.76 -19.34
C GLN A 181 -3.84 -1.52 -17.84
N ALA A 182 -3.69 -2.55 -17.02
CA ALA A 182 -3.79 -2.48 -15.56
C ALA A 182 -2.58 -1.81 -14.89
N GLU A 183 -1.53 -1.45 -15.65
CA GLU A 183 -0.25 -0.89 -15.17
C GLU A 183 0.54 -1.80 -14.23
N LEU A 184 0.22 -3.10 -14.16
CA LEU A 184 0.97 -4.09 -13.37
C LEU A 184 2.31 -4.45 -14.02
N VAL A 185 2.37 -4.34 -15.35
CA VAL A 185 3.58 -4.55 -16.15
C VAL A 185 3.89 -3.27 -16.92
N ALA A 186 5.16 -2.86 -16.90
CA ALA A 186 5.66 -1.66 -17.54
C ALA A 186 6.89 -1.96 -18.40
N MET A 187 7.20 -1.04 -19.32
CA MET A 187 8.43 -1.11 -20.12
C MET A 187 9.64 -0.77 -19.26
N VAL A 188 10.78 -1.38 -19.55
CA VAL A 188 12.06 -0.97 -18.98
C VAL A 188 12.57 0.27 -19.75
N ALA A 189 12.77 1.37 -19.03
CA ALA A 189 13.46 2.57 -19.50
C ALA A 189 14.86 2.65 -18.87
N ASP A 190 15.82 3.26 -19.55
CA ASP A 190 17.23 3.34 -19.12
C ASP A 190 17.38 4.06 -17.77
N ASP A 191 16.57 5.09 -17.53
CA ASP A 191 16.62 5.88 -16.29
C ASP A 191 16.15 5.12 -15.04
N LEU A 192 15.50 3.96 -15.20
CA LEU A 192 15.08 3.12 -14.07
C LEU A 192 16.26 2.58 -13.26
N PHE A 193 17.40 2.38 -13.92
CA PHE A 193 18.60 1.89 -13.26
C PHE A 193 19.44 3.02 -12.66
N ARG A 194 18.99 4.27 -12.73
CA ARG A 194 19.63 5.39 -12.03
C ARG A 194 18.94 5.63 -10.69
N SER A 195 19.73 5.97 -9.67
CA SER A 195 19.17 6.33 -8.38
C SER A 195 18.28 7.58 -8.49
N PRO A 196 17.25 7.74 -7.65
CA PRO A 196 16.41 8.94 -7.68
C PRO A 196 17.21 10.24 -7.56
N GLU A 197 18.27 10.24 -6.73
CA GLU A 197 19.14 11.40 -6.56
C GLU A 197 19.94 11.72 -7.82
N ASP A 198 20.45 10.69 -8.52
CA ASP A 198 21.23 10.89 -9.75
C ASP A 198 20.32 11.26 -10.93
N ARG A 199 19.09 10.76 -10.96
CA ARG A 199 18.05 11.20 -11.92
C ARG A 199 17.75 12.68 -11.76
N TYR A 200 17.54 13.13 -10.52
CA TYR A 200 17.28 14.53 -10.23
C TYR A 200 18.44 15.42 -10.68
N LYS A 201 19.68 15.06 -10.31
CA LYS A 201 20.89 15.80 -10.73
C LYS A 201 21.05 15.83 -12.25
N SER A 202 20.82 14.71 -12.93
CA SER A 202 20.93 14.64 -14.39
C SER A 202 19.94 15.59 -15.07
N VAL A 203 18.71 15.69 -14.56
CA VAL A 203 17.71 16.62 -15.08
C VAL A 203 18.04 18.07 -14.73
N GLU A 204 18.52 18.33 -13.52
CA GLU A 204 18.99 19.65 -13.10
C GLU A 204 20.09 20.17 -14.03
N GLU A 205 21.10 19.36 -14.30
CA GLU A 205 22.18 19.71 -15.23
C GLU A 205 21.66 19.95 -16.66
N GLU A 206 20.74 19.10 -17.14
CA GLU A 206 20.11 19.25 -18.46
C GLU A 206 19.35 20.58 -18.58
N ILE A 207 18.53 20.91 -17.58
CA ILE A 207 17.69 22.11 -17.58
C ILE A 207 18.53 23.37 -17.43
N ILE A 208 19.51 23.39 -16.52
CA ILE A 208 20.40 24.54 -16.32
C ILE A 208 21.18 24.80 -17.60
N LYS A 209 21.74 23.76 -18.23
CA LYS A 209 22.51 23.92 -19.46
C LYS A 209 21.67 24.39 -20.64
N THR A 210 20.46 23.86 -20.80
CA THR A 210 19.59 24.16 -21.95
C THR A 210 18.88 25.50 -21.81
N PHE A 211 18.39 25.84 -20.62
CA PHE A 211 17.49 26.98 -20.42
C PHE A 211 18.07 28.10 -19.54
N PHE A 212 19.03 27.81 -18.67
CA PHE A 212 19.54 28.76 -17.67
C PHE A 212 21.07 28.85 -17.67
N SER A 213 21.67 29.07 -18.85
CA SER A 213 23.13 29.16 -19.00
C SER A 213 23.79 30.26 -18.16
N GLY A 214 23.03 31.30 -17.76
CA GLY A 214 23.45 32.37 -16.84
C GLY A 214 23.08 32.16 -15.35
N GLY A 215 22.56 30.97 -15.01
CA GLY A 215 21.98 30.62 -13.71
C GLY A 215 20.52 31.07 -13.54
N VAL A 216 19.82 30.44 -12.61
CA VAL A 216 18.44 30.79 -12.25
C VAL A 216 18.45 32.10 -11.45
N ARG A 217 17.78 33.15 -11.95
CA ARG A 217 17.73 34.48 -11.28
C ARG A 217 16.30 35.02 -11.20
N GLY A 218 15.97 35.63 -10.06
CA GLY A 218 14.65 36.22 -9.78
C GLY A 218 13.58 35.17 -9.44
N SER A 219 12.44 35.59 -8.84
CA SER A 219 11.39 34.62 -8.48
C SER A 219 10.73 34.00 -9.71
N LYS A 220 10.46 34.78 -10.76
CA LYS A 220 9.94 34.25 -12.04
C LYS A 220 10.85 33.21 -12.67
N GLY A 221 12.16 33.42 -12.61
CA GLY A 221 13.14 32.44 -13.11
C GLY A 221 13.13 31.16 -12.29
N LYS A 222 12.94 31.27 -10.97
CA LYS A 222 12.80 30.12 -10.07
C LYS A 222 11.50 29.34 -10.34
N GLU A 223 10.37 30.02 -10.50
CA GLU A 223 9.09 29.41 -10.87
C GLU A 223 9.17 28.67 -12.22
N GLU A 224 9.83 29.28 -13.23
CA GLU A 224 10.04 28.64 -14.54
C GLU A 224 10.97 27.42 -14.43
N TYR A 225 12.01 27.49 -13.59
CA TYR A 225 12.90 26.38 -13.31
C TYR A 225 12.15 25.22 -12.64
N ASP A 226 11.41 25.50 -11.58
CA ASP A 226 10.64 24.51 -10.82
C ASP A 226 9.58 23.84 -11.73
N SER A 227 8.86 24.63 -12.54
CA SER A 227 7.89 24.09 -13.51
C SER A 227 8.53 23.16 -14.56
N LYS A 228 9.67 23.56 -15.14
CA LYS A 228 10.40 22.71 -16.10
C LYS A 228 10.97 21.45 -15.44
N MET A 229 11.47 21.57 -14.21
CA MET A 229 11.98 20.46 -13.41
C MET A 229 10.88 19.43 -13.16
N SER A 230 9.76 19.85 -12.56
CA SER A 230 8.61 18.99 -12.28
C SER A 230 8.09 18.31 -13.56
N LYS A 231 7.97 19.07 -14.66
CA LYS A 231 7.53 18.53 -15.95
C LYS A 231 8.47 17.45 -16.51
N ARG A 232 9.79 17.70 -16.55
CA ARG A 232 10.77 16.74 -17.07
C ARG A 232 10.85 15.48 -16.20
N LEU A 233 10.81 15.65 -14.88
CA LEU A 233 10.75 14.52 -13.93
C LEU A 233 9.47 13.70 -14.12
N ARG A 234 8.32 14.34 -14.36
CA ARG A 234 7.04 13.68 -14.66
C ARG A 234 7.11 12.89 -15.96
N GLU A 235 7.68 13.45 -17.02
CA GLU A 235 7.86 12.76 -18.31
C GLU A 235 8.73 11.51 -18.18
N MET A 236 9.88 11.59 -17.48
CA MET A 236 10.74 10.41 -17.23
C MET A 236 10.06 9.36 -16.35
N ARG A 237 9.17 9.77 -15.44
CA ARG A 237 8.42 8.83 -14.60
C ARG A 237 7.34 8.09 -15.40
N ASP A 238 6.67 8.78 -16.32
CA ASP A 238 5.53 8.25 -17.07
C ASP A 238 5.95 7.54 -18.38
N GLU A 239 7.24 7.60 -18.75
CA GLU A 239 7.85 6.92 -19.90
C GLU A 239 7.67 5.39 -19.87
N PRO A 240 7.93 4.67 -18.76
CA PRO A 240 7.64 3.23 -18.64
C PRO A 240 6.18 2.84 -18.93
N LEU A 241 5.24 3.78 -18.76
CA LEU A 241 3.80 3.60 -19.01
C LEU A 241 3.38 4.00 -20.43
N SER A 242 4.32 4.36 -21.31
CA SER A 242 4.01 4.72 -22.70
C SER A 242 3.33 3.60 -23.49
N LEU A 243 3.62 2.32 -23.19
CA LEU A 243 2.95 1.17 -23.81
C LEU A 243 1.44 1.15 -23.53
N LYS A 244 0.99 1.56 -22.35
CA LYS A 244 -0.44 1.67 -22.06
C LYS A 244 -1.10 2.69 -22.99
N ARG A 245 -0.45 3.84 -23.21
CA ARG A 245 -0.94 4.89 -24.13
C ARG A 245 -1.02 4.38 -25.58
N THR A 246 -0.01 3.66 -26.05
CA THR A 246 -0.01 3.11 -27.42
C THR A 246 -1.08 2.01 -27.59
N LEU A 247 -1.26 1.14 -26.59
CA LEU A 247 -2.32 0.13 -26.60
C LEU A 247 -3.72 0.76 -26.62
N HIS A 248 -3.99 1.76 -25.77
CA HIS A 248 -5.27 2.47 -25.79
C HIS A 248 -5.56 3.13 -27.14
N ALA A 249 -4.54 3.72 -27.79
CA ALA A 249 -4.68 4.28 -29.12
C ALA A 249 -5.06 3.20 -30.16
N LYS A 250 -4.37 2.05 -30.15
CA LYS A 250 -4.69 0.91 -31.03
C LYS A 250 -6.12 0.40 -30.82
N ILE A 251 -6.55 0.24 -29.57
CA ILE A 251 -7.91 -0.21 -29.21
C ILE A 251 -8.98 0.80 -29.64
N SER A 252 -8.71 2.10 -29.47
CA SER A 252 -9.65 3.15 -29.91
C SER A 252 -9.83 3.15 -31.43
N ILE A 253 -8.73 2.98 -32.18
CA ILE A 253 -8.75 2.88 -33.64
C ILE A 253 -9.52 1.63 -34.09
N SER A 254 -9.30 0.48 -33.45
CA SER A 254 -10.01 -0.76 -33.79
C SER A 254 -11.52 -0.65 -33.51
N LYS A 255 -11.92 -0.04 -32.38
CA LYS A 255 -13.32 0.26 -32.08
C LYS A 255 -13.95 1.19 -33.13
N ARG A 256 -13.24 2.25 -33.56
CA ARG A 256 -13.73 3.16 -34.62
C ARG A 256 -13.93 2.45 -35.95
N ARG A 257 -13.00 1.57 -36.36
CA ARG A 257 -13.12 0.78 -37.60
C ARG A 257 -14.33 -0.17 -37.59
N LYS A 258 -14.68 -0.71 -36.42
CA LYS A 258 -15.88 -1.56 -36.25
C LYS A 258 -17.17 -0.75 -36.42
N VAL A 259 -17.23 0.45 -35.83
CA VAL A 259 -18.42 1.33 -35.93
C VAL A 259 -18.58 1.93 -37.34
N SER A 260 -17.48 2.13 -38.08
CA SER A 260 -17.54 2.67 -39.45
C SER A 260 -17.92 1.63 -40.52
N GLY A 261 -18.31 0.41 -40.15
CA GLY A 261 -18.94 -0.56 -41.06
C GLY A 261 -18.04 -1.13 -42.18
N TRP A 262 -16.72 -0.93 -42.13
CA TRP A 262 -15.80 -1.38 -43.20
C TRP A 262 -15.54 -2.90 -43.17
N SER A 263 -15.97 -3.62 -42.13
CA SER A 263 -15.68 -5.05 -41.98
C SER A 263 -16.78 -5.95 -42.55
N TYR A 264 -16.98 -5.92 -43.87
CA TYR A 264 -17.73 -6.95 -44.60
C TYR A 264 -16.79 -7.67 -45.58
N VAL A 265 -15.92 -8.53 -45.05
CA VAL A 265 -15.36 -9.64 -45.85
C VAL A 265 -15.29 -10.88 -44.96
N ASN A 266 -15.89 -11.95 -45.46
CA ASN A 266 -16.06 -13.28 -44.90
C ASN A 266 -14.93 -13.80 -43.98
N GLY A 267 -15.35 -14.25 -42.78
CA GLY A 267 -14.86 -15.49 -42.18
C GLY A 267 -13.43 -15.50 -41.65
N THR A 268 -13.22 -14.94 -40.45
CA THR A 268 -12.36 -15.41 -39.35
C THR A 268 -12.34 -14.29 -38.30
N ASP A 269 -12.26 -14.63 -37.01
CA ASP A 269 -12.07 -13.70 -35.88
C ASP A 269 -10.74 -12.93 -35.98
N ALA A 270 -10.58 -12.07 -36.97
CA ALA A 270 -9.41 -11.22 -37.18
C ALA A 270 -9.33 -10.06 -36.17
N ALA A 271 -10.23 -10.03 -35.17
CA ALA A 271 -10.39 -8.89 -34.27
C ALA A 271 -9.50 -8.93 -33.01
N GLU A 272 -8.93 -10.09 -32.65
CA GLU A 272 -8.03 -10.22 -31.48
C GLU A 272 -6.54 -10.25 -31.86
N SER A 273 -6.21 -10.45 -33.14
CA SER A 273 -4.83 -10.67 -33.59
C SER A 273 -3.99 -9.40 -33.85
N ASP A 274 -4.55 -8.20 -33.69
CA ASP A 274 -3.88 -6.93 -34.08
C ASP A 274 -3.18 -6.21 -32.90
N LEU A 275 -3.24 -6.77 -31.69
CA LEU A 275 -2.60 -6.23 -30.48
C LEU A 275 -1.28 -6.94 -30.13
N VAL A 276 -0.55 -7.40 -31.15
CA VAL A 276 0.75 -8.04 -30.93
C VAL A 276 1.77 -7.01 -30.44
N LEU A 277 2.40 -7.31 -29.30
CA LEU A 277 3.51 -6.53 -28.76
C LEU A 277 4.79 -6.77 -29.57
N GLU A 278 5.59 -5.73 -29.74
CA GLU A 278 6.88 -5.83 -30.42
C GLU A 278 7.84 -6.74 -29.63
N ARG A 279 8.54 -7.63 -30.34
CA ARG A 279 9.37 -8.68 -29.71
C ARG A 279 10.55 -8.13 -28.90
N ASP A 280 11.07 -6.96 -29.26
CA ASP A 280 12.28 -6.39 -28.63
C ASP A 280 11.97 -5.59 -27.36
N VAL A 281 10.68 -5.33 -27.09
CA VAL A 281 10.25 -4.62 -25.88
C VAL A 281 10.63 -5.44 -24.65
N VAL A 282 11.32 -4.79 -23.71
CA VAL A 282 11.68 -5.36 -22.41
C VAL A 282 10.63 -4.97 -21.39
N LEU A 283 10.04 -5.97 -20.74
CA LEU A 283 8.99 -5.80 -19.73
C LEU A 283 9.52 -6.06 -18.32
N ARG A 284 8.95 -5.35 -17.35
CA ARG A 284 9.18 -5.53 -15.92
C ARG A 284 7.89 -5.36 -15.14
N ILE A 285 7.94 -5.71 -13.86
CA ILE A 285 6.82 -5.51 -12.94
C ILE A 285 6.84 -4.10 -12.36
N ASN A 286 5.66 -3.50 -12.29
CA ASN A 286 5.45 -2.22 -11.67
C ASN A 286 5.01 -2.39 -10.20
N TYR A 287 6.00 -2.42 -9.30
CA TYR A 287 5.73 -2.56 -7.87
C TYR A 287 4.95 -1.39 -7.26
N GLU A 288 5.00 -0.18 -7.84
CA GLU A 288 4.20 0.96 -7.36
C GLU A 288 2.71 0.66 -7.53
N LYS A 289 2.31 0.12 -8.68
CA LYS A 289 0.94 -0.27 -8.93
C LYS A 289 0.51 -1.47 -8.08
N CYS A 290 1.39 -2.46 -7.91
CA CYS A 290 1.11 -3.58 -7.01
C CYS A 290 0.86 -3.10 -5.57
N THR A 291 1.58 -2.06 -5.12
CA THR A 291 1.38 -1.47 -3.79
C THR A 291 0.02 -0.79 -3.65
N VAL A 292 -0.49 -0.16 -4.72
CA VAL A 292 -1.86 0.39 -4.75
C VAL A 292 -2.90 -0.71 -4.56
N GLU A 293 -2.76 -1.84 -5.25
CA GLU A 293 -3.71 -2.96 -5.10
C GLU A 293 -3.61 -3.60 -3.71
N LEU A 294 -2.39 -3.76 -3.16
CA LEU A 294 -2.20 -4.25 -1.79
C LEU A 294 -2.82 -3.31 -0.75
N ARG A 295 -2.72 -1.99 -0.95
CA ARG A 295 -3.41 -0.99 -0.11
C ARG A 295 -4.91 -1.20 -0.15
N ASN A 296 -5.47 -1.33 -1.36
CA ASN A 296 -6.90 -1.48 -1.54
C ASN A 296 -7.41 -2.76 -0.87
N GLN A 297 -6.68 -3.87 -0.99
CA GLN A 297 -6.98 -5.12 -0.29
C GLN A 297 -6.95 -4.95 1.24
N GLN A 298 -5.93 -4.26 1.78
CA GLN A 298 -5.83 -4.00 3.21
C GLN A 298 -6.98 -3.11 3.71
N LEU A 299 -7.32 -2.04 2.97
CA LEU A 299 -8.42 -1.15 3.32
C LEU A 299 -9.77 -1.86 3.30
N ALA A 300 -10.02 -2.72 2.29
CA ALA A 300 -11.21 -3.55 2.24
C ALA A 300 -11.27 -4.52 3.44
N HIS A 301 -10.14 -5.14 3.79
CA HIS A 301 -10.07 -6.04 4.94
C HIS A 301 -10.39 -5.32 6.27
N VAL A 302 -9.83 -4.13 6.49
CA VAL A 302 -10.14 -3.31 7.68
C VAL A 302 -11.64 -2.99 7.74
N VAL A 303 -12.25 -2.61 6.61
CA VAL A 303 -13.70 -2.34 6.56
C VAL A 303 -14.51 -3.61 6.83
N SER A 304 -14.09 -4.78 6.33
CA SER A 304 -14.75 -6.05 6.62
C SER A 304 -14.71 -6.40 8.11
N GLU A 305 -13.59 -6.13 8.80
CA GLU A 305 -13.49 -6.36 10.24
C GLU A 305 -14.36 -5.38 11.07
N LEU A 306 -14.53 -4.14 10.61
CA LEU A 306 -15.30 -3.11 11.34
C LEU A 306 -16.81 -3.15 11.06
N TYR A 307 -17.23 -3.39 9.82
CA TYR A 307 -18.64 -3.26 9.37
C TYR A 307 -19.22 -4.53 8.73
N GLY A 308 -18.45 -5.61 8.72
CA GLY A 308 -18.86 -6.89 8.12
C GLY A 308 -18.50 -7.02 6.64
N GLU A 309 -18.52 -8.27 6.18
CA GLU A 309 -18.04 -8.71 4.87
C GLU A 309 -18.74 -8.02 3.70
N THR A 310 -20.07 -7.83 3.77
CA THR A 310 -20.82 -7.17 2.69
C THR A 310 -20.44 -5.71 2.47
N THR A 311 -20.21 -4.96 3.55
CA THR A 311 -19.72 -3.58 3.46
C THR A 311 -18.29 -3.54 2.92
N GLY A 312 -17.45 -4.48 3.33
CA GLY A 312 -16.08 -4.62 2.84
C GLY A 312 -16.00 -4.93 1.34
N GLU A 313 -16.86 -5.81 0.84
CA GLU A 313 -16.96 -6.12 -0.60
C GLU A 313 -17.44 -4.92 -1.42
N VAL A 314 -18.47 -4.21 -0.94
CA VAL A 314 -18.93 -2.95 -1.57
C VAL A 314 -17.78 -1.94 -1.67
N TYR A 315 -17.00 -1.82 -0.60
CA TYR A 315 -15.84 -0.92 -0.57
C TYR A 315 -14.69 -1.42 -1.47
N ALA A 316 -14.46 -2.73 -1.56
CA ALA A 316 -13.46 -3.33 -2.45
C ALA A 316 -13.76 -3.02 -3.92
N VAL A 317 -15.01 -3.14 -4.37
CA VAL A 317 -15.42 -2.79 -5.74
C VAL A 317 -15.20 -1.30 -6.00
N LEU A 318 -15.54 -0.43 -5.04
CA LEU A 318 -15.29 1.01 -5.15
C LEU A 318 -13.80 1.31 -5.31
N LEU A 319 -12.95 0.71 -4.47
CA LEU A 319 -11.51 0.87 -4.53
C LEU A 319 -10.92 0.35 -5.85
N GLN A 320 -11.47 -0.74 -6.41
CA GLN A 320 -11.07 -1.25 -7.72
C GLN A 320 -11.35 -0.25 -8.85
N GLN A 321 -12.49 0.46 -8.81
CA GLN A 321 -12.79 1.52 -9.79
C GLN A 321 -11.86 2.72 -9.63
N LEU A 322 -11.59 3.15 -8.39
CA LEU A 322 -10.59 4.20 -8.11
C LEU A 322 -9.19 3.79 -8.59
N SER A 323 -8.82 2.52 -8.41
CA SER A 323 -7.51 2.00 -8.78
C SER A 323 -7.20 2.20 -10.26
N LYS A 324 -8.19 2.15 -11.15
CA LYS A 324 -8.00 2.39 -12.59
C LYS A 324 -7.41 3.78 -12.90
N LYS A 325 -7.58 4.74 -11.98
CA LYS A 325 -7.12 6.13 -12.07
C LYS A 325 -5.88 6.42 -11.22
N ILE A 326 -5.44 5.47 -10.39
CA ILE A 326 -4.35 5.63 -9.42
C ILE A 326 -3.19 4.70 -9.78
N SER A 327 -2.05 5.28 -10.12
CA SER A 327 -0.83 4.52 -10.46
C SER A 327 0.08 4.26 -9.24
N ARG A 328 -0.01 5.08 -8.19
CA ARG A 328 0.84 4.98 -6.97
C ARG A 328 0.11 5.46 -5.72
N CYS A 329 0.56 5.00 -4.55
CA CYS A 329 0.00 5.40 -3.26
C CYS A 329 0.44 6.81 -2.83
N GLN A 330 1.72 7.14 -3.01
CA GLN A 330 2.30 8.38 -2.49
C GLN A 330 2.56 9.41 -3.58
N ALA A 331 2.10 10.64 -3.35
CA ALA A 331 2.49 11.78 -4.15
C ALA A 331 3.97 12.13 -3.90
N ASN A 332 4.63 12.68 -4.92
CA ASN A 332 5.97 13.25 -4.79
C ASN A 332 5.87 14.78 -4.83
N PRO A 333 6.08 15.48 -3.70
CA PRO A 333 5.96 16.94 -3.64
C PRO A 333 6.88 17.72 -4.61
N GLN A 334 7.92 17.06 -5.14
CA GLN A 334 8.85 17.64 -6.11
C GLN A 334 8.44 17.42 -7.58
N ILE A 335 7.41 16.62 -7.86
CA ILE A 335 7.00 16.23 -9.23
C ILE A 335 5.50 16.45 -9.44
N ASP A 336 4.72 16.18 -8.40
CA ASP A 336 3.26 16.29 -8.42
C ASP A 336 2.91 17.68 -7.92
N ASP A 337 2.26 18.46 -8.78
CA ASP A 337 1.73 19.77 -8.42
C ASP A 337 0.36 19.57 -7.76
N ASP A 338 0.02 20.39 -6.76
CA ASP A 338 -1.28 20.40 -6.09
C ASP A 338 -2.37 21.05 -6.99
N ASP A 339 -2.55 20.54 -8.21
CA ASP A 339 -3.62 21.02 -9.09
C ASP A 339 -4.96 20.47 -8.58
N ASP A 340 -5.88 21.37 -8.20
CA ASP A 340 -7.25 21.04 -7.75
C ASP A 340 -8.02 20.14 -8.74
N ASP A 341 -7.69 20.21 -10.04
CA ASP A 341 -8.26 19.39 -11.10
C ASP A 341 -7.94 17.89 -10.93
N ALA A 342 -6.79 17.54 -10.33
CA ALA A 342 -6.40 16.16 -10.09
C ALA A 342 -7.27 15.50 -9.00
N ALA A 343 -7.66 16.26 -7.97
CA ALA A 343 -8.57 15.79 -6.92
C ALA A 343 -10.00 15.57 -7.45
N GLN A 344 -10.44 16.39 -8.42
CA GLN A 344 -11.73 16.19 -9.09
C GLN A 344 -11.76 14.95 -9.99
N ALA A 345 -10.60 14.54 -10.55
CA ALA A 345 -10.51 13.36 -11.41
C ALA A 345 -10.69 12.03 -10.66
N LEU A 346 -10.42 12.01 -9.34
CA LEU A 346 -10.43 10.82 -8.47
C LEU A 346 -11.82 10.54 -7.86
N ARG A 347 -12.87 10.60 -8.68
CA ARG A 347 -14.26 10.33 -8.26
C ARG A 347 -14.82 9.10 -8.97
N VAL A 348 -15.69 8.36 -8.31
CA VAL A 348 -16.42 7.20 -8.87
C VAL A 348 -17.90 7.41 -8.66
N SER A 349 -18.71 7.08 -9.67
CA SER A 349 -20.16 7.21 -9.57
C SER A 349 -20.82 6.01 -8.88
N THR A 350 -21.96 6.22 -8.22
CA THR A 350 -22.77 5.14 -7.62
C THR A 350 -23.09 4.03 -8.64
N ASN A 351 -23.43 4.41 -9.88
CA ASN A 351 -23.76 3.45 -10.93
C ASN A 351 -22.55 2.63 -11.36
N GLU A 352 -21.39 3.27 -11.52
CA GLU A 352 -20.14 2.58 -11.87
C GLU A 352 -19.77 1.50 -10.85
N ILE A 353 -19.99 1.76 -9.55
CA ILE A 353 -19.76 0.77 -8.49
C ILE A 353 -20.83 -0.32 -8.56
N PHE A 354 -22.10 0.06 -8.64
CA PHE A 354 -23.24 -0.88 -8.63
C PHE A 354 -23.22 -1.85 -9.82
N ASP A 355 -22.82 -1.36 -11.00
CA ASP A 355 -22.75 -2.15 -12.24
C ASP A 355 -21.59 -3.17 -12.22
N ASN A 356 -20.56 -2.94 -11.39
CA ASN A 356 -19.42 -3.86 -11.20
C ASN A 356 -19.55 -4.71 -9.92
N LEU A 357 -20.65 -4.58 -9.16
CA LEU A 357 -20.89 -5.36 -7.96
C LEU A 357 -21.40 -6.76 -8.34
N ASP A 358 -20.92 -7.80 -7.66
CA ASP A 358 -21.40 -9.17 -7.86
C ASP A 358 -22.94 -9.22 -7.74
N PRO A 359 -23.67 -9.67 -8.77
CA PRO A 359 -25.13 -9.80 -8.71
C PRO A 359 -25.63 -10.73 -7.60
N SER A 360 -24.82 -11.71 -7.19
CA SER A 360 -25.14 -12.69 -6.15
C SER A 360 -25.00 -12.15 -4.72
N LEU A 361 -24.29 -11.03 -4.53
CA LEU A 361 -24.11 -10.42 -3.23
C LEU A 361 -25.42 -9.85 -2.67
N ASP A 362 -25.78 -10.30 -1.47
CA ASP A 362 -26.92 -9.79 -0.70
C ASP A 362 -26.57 -8.52 0.08
N VAL A 363 -26.71 -7.38 -0.59
CA VAL A 363 -26.55 -6.03 -0.01
C VAL A 363 -27.62 -5.67 1.02
N SER A 364 -28.65 -6.49 1.24
CA SER A 364 -29.61 -6.24 2.33
C SER A 364 -29.08 -6.71 3.69
N SER A 365 -27.97 -7.45 3.69
CA SER A 365 -27.31 -7.96 4.89
C SER A 365 -26.21 -7.00 5.40
N GLY A 366 -26.03 -6.94 6.71
CA GLY A 366 -24.98 -6.12 7.36
C GLY A 366 -25.41 -4.70 7.76
N VAL A 367 -26.41 -4.10 7.09
CA VAL A 367 -26.96 -2.79 7.51
C VAL A 367 -28.16 -2.97 8.44
N GLY A 368 -28.14 -2.26 9.59
CA GLY A 368 -29.25 -2.25 10.53
C GLY A 368 -30.55 -1.74 9.89
N LYS A 369 -31.66 -2.43 10.14
CA LYS A 369 -33.00 -2.01 9.70
C LYS A 369 -33.48 -0.85 10.57
N VAL A 370 -33.20 0.38 10.15
CA VAL A 370 -33.65 1.59 10.86
C VAL A 370 -34.98 2.07 10.27
N GLY A 371 -35.95 2.42 11.13
CA GLY A 371 -37.23 2.97 10.69
C GLY A 371 -37.05 4.31 9.97
N ALA A 372 -37.82 4.55 8.91
CA ALA A 372 -37.67 5.72 8.01
C ALA A 372 -37.76 7.10 8.68
N LYS A 373 -38.26 7.18 9.94
CA LYS A 373 -38.36 8.41 10.73
C LYS A 373 -37.15 8.64 11.65
N MET A 374 -36.26 7.66 11.81
CA MET A 374 -35.09 7.75 12.69
C MET A 374 -33.80 8.09 11.94
N THR A 375 -33.86 8.16 10.60
CA THR A 375 -32.73 8.57 9.76
C THR A 375 -32.99 9.94 9.16
N ASP A 376 -32.15 10.91 9.50
CA ASP A 376 -32.17 12.20 8.81
C ASP A 376 -31.48 12.05 7.44
N ARG A 377 -32.30 11.88 6.40
CA ARG A 377 -31.81 11.73 5.02
C ARG A 377 -31.06 12.96 4.54
N LYS A 378 -31.30 14.16 5.07
CA LYS A 378 -30.59 15.36 4.62
C LYS A 378 -29.16 15.38 5.14
N SER A 379 -28.96 15.08 6.44
CA SER A 379 -27.61 15.01 7.01
C SER A 379 -26.80 13.84 6.47
N ALA A 380 -27.41 12.65 6.32
CA ALA A 380 -26.72 11.49 5.75
C ALA A 380 -26.25 11.74 4.31
N ASN A 381 -27.01 12.48 3.50
CA ASN A 381 -26.64 12.79 2.11
C ASN A 381 -25.85 14.10 1.97
N ARG A 382 -25.29 14.65 3.06
CA ARG A 382 -24.48 15.87 3.01
C ARG A 382 -23.32 15.66 2.04
N ILE A 383 -23.14 16.63 1.14
CA ILE A 383 -22.03 16.64 0.18
C ILE A 383 -20.88 17.44 0.79
N LEU A 384 -19.67 16.90 0.70
CA LEU A 384 -18.42 17.52 1.14
C LEU A 384 -17.47 17.60 -0.06
N ASP A 385 -17.44 18.76 -0.72
CA ASP A 385 -16.66 18.97 -1.95
C ASP A 385 -15.15 18.91 -1.71
N VAL A 386 -14.70 19.28 -0.50
CA VAL A 386 -13.29 19.35 -0.09
C VAL A 386 -13.04 18.31 1.02
N PRO A 387 -11.84 17.68 1.07
CA PRO A 387 -11.47 16.80 2.17
C PRO A 387 -11.59 17.51 3.53
N PRO A 388 -11.89 16.77 4.61
CA PRO A 388 -11.97 17.35 5.94
C PRO A 388 -10.62 17.96 6.34
N ALA A 389 -10.64 19.21 6.80
CA ALA A 389 -9.43 19.88 7.27
C ALA A 389 -8.79 19.07 8.40
N THR A 390 -7.50 18.79 8.31
CA THR A 390 -6.75 18.17 9.40
C THR A 390 -6.81 19.09 10.60
N LYS A 391 -7.41 18.62 11.70
CA LYS A 391 -7.49 19.40 12.95
C LYS A 391 -6.07 19.78 13.35
N LYS A 392 -5.75 21.08 13.27
CA LYS A 392 -4.53 21.62 13.86
C LYS A 392 -4.55 21.31 15.36
N PRO A 393 -3.39 21.04 15.99
CA PRO A 393 -3.33 20.93 17.45
C PRO A 393 -3.95 22.19 18.09
N LEU A 394 -4.66 22.01 19.20
CA LEU A 394 -5.40 23.09 19.89
C LEU A 394 -4.50 24.24 20.37
N ILE A 395 -3.19 24.01 20.41
CA ILE A 395 -2.16 24.97 20.78
C ILE A 395 -1.13 24.95 19.64
N GLU A 396 -1.04 26.04 18.87
CA GLU A 396 0.05 26.20 17.91
C GLU A 396 1.37 26.27 18.70
N GLU A 397 2.34 25.42 18.34
CA GLU A 397 3.69 25.56 18.87
C GLU A 397 4.20 26.92 18.44
N ALA A 398 4.44 27.82 19.39
CA ALA A 398 5.08 29.09 19.10
C ALA A 398 6.46 28.80 18.50
N GLU A 399 6.59 28.95 17.18
CA GLU A 399 7.88 29.02 16.52
C GLU A 399 8.60 30.24 17.10
N VAL A 400 9.64 29.99 17.89
CA VAL A 400 10.48 31.06 18.45
C VAL A 400 11.36 31.57 17.30
N ALA A 401 10.79 32.47 16.49
CA ALA A 401 11.59 33.36 15.67
C ALA A 401 12.18 34.43 16.60
N ASP A 402 13.50 34.47 16.69
CA ASP A 402 14.28 35.48 17.42
C ASP A 402 14.07 36.87 16.80
N GLU A 403 12.95 37.54 17.08
CA GLU A 403 12.86 39.00 16.98
C GLU A 403 12.03 39.54 18.15
N ALA A 404 12.72 40.19 19.09
CA ALA A 404 12.10 40.95 20.15
C ALA A 404 11.46 42.21 19.57
N SER A 405 10.14 42.32 19.66
CA SER A 405 9.43 43.59 19.59
C SER A 405 8.51 43.69 20.80
N SER A 406 8.69 44.76 21.56
CA SER A 406 7.65 45.26 22.44
C SER A 406 6.46 45.66 21.56
N ASP A 407 5.25 45.40 22.03
CA ASP A 407 4.30 46.46 22.37
C ASP A 407 3.06 45.83 22.99
N GLU A 408 2.66 46.41 24.12
CA GLU A 408 1.44 46.09 24.86
C GLU A 408 0.27 46.79 24.15
N GLU A 409 -0.70 46.04 23.64
CA GLU A 409 -2.04 46.57 23.37
C GLU A 409 -3.10 45.64 23.94
N GLU A 410 -4.00 46.27 24.71
CA GLU A 410 -5.12 45.68 25.43
C GLU A 410 -6.17 45.14 24.46
N ALA A 411 -6.63 43.90 24.69
CA ALA A 411 -7.73 43.31 23.95
C ALA A 411 -9.07 43.74 24.55
N GLU A 412 -9.82 44.59 23.84
CA GLU A 412 -11.23 44.87 24.12
C GLU A 412 -12.12 43.68 23.69
N GLU A 413 -12.93 43.18 24.61
CA GLU A 413 -13.95 42.16 24.38
C GLU A 413 -15.13 42.72 23.57
N ALA A 414 -15.22 42.37 22.29
CA ALA A 414 -16.39 42.65 21.47
C ALA A 414 -17.45 41.54 21.60
N ASN A 415 -18.45 41.79 22.47
CA ASN A 415 -19.71 41.05 22.53
C ASN A 415 -20.54 41.30 21.25
N GLY A 416 -20.51 40.35 20.32
CA GLY A 416 -21.33 40.34 19.11
C GLY A 416 -22.47 39.31 19.21
N HIS A 417 -23.56 39.70 19.87
CA HIS A 417 -24.82 38.96 19.88
C HIS A 417 -25.57 39.25 18.57
N ALA A 418 -25.57 38.32 17.62
CA ALA A 418 -26.42 38.39 16.44
C ALA A 418 -27.62 37.46 16.64
N VAL A 419 -28.76 38.12 16.84
CA VAL A 419 -30.11 37.57 16.85
C VAL A 419 -30.56 37.52 15.39
N ASP A 420 -31.04 36.39 14.92
CA ASP A 420 -31.96 36.32 13.79
C ASP A 420 -33.11 35.39 14.19
N GLU A 421 -34.31 35.97 14.15
CA GLU A 421 -35.62 35.41 14.45
C GLU A 421 -36.22 34.71 13.21
N ASP A 422 -37.35 34.05 13.47
CA ASP A 422 -38.35 33.47 12.55
C ASP A 422 -38.00 32.07 11.98
N ASP A 423 -38.87 31.07 11.97
CA ASP A 423 -40.26 30.86 12.41
C ASP A 423 -40.42 29.31 12.44
N ASP A 424 -41.34 28.77 13.24
CA ASP A 424 -42.35 27.77 12.82
C ASP A 424 -42.95 26.98 14.00
N GLU A 425 -44.26 27.21 14.14
CA GLU A 425 -45.34 26.33 14.58
C GLU A 425 -45.29 25.51 15.89
N GLY A 426 -46.02 26.07 16.86
CA GLY A 426 -46.89 25.45 17.87
C GLY A 426 -46.96 23.92 17.97
N VAL A 427 -46.48 23.40 19.10
CA VAL A 427 -46.87 22.09 19.61
C VAL A 427 -47.50 22.27 21.00
N ASP A 428 -48.80 21.96 21.08
CA ASP A 428 -49.58 21.90 22.30
C ASP A 428 -48.92 21.02 23.37
N VAL A 429 -48.58 21.63 24.51
CA VAL A 429 -48.05 20.94 25.69
C VAL A 429 -49.22 20.56 26.61
N ASN A 430 -49.66 19.31 26.55
CA ASN A 430 -50.49 18.73 27.60
C ASN A 430 -49.61 18.11 28.70
N PRO A 431 -49.91 18.35 29.99
CA PRO A 431 -49.09 17.87 31.10
C PRO A 431 -49.32 16.38 31.36
N THR A 432 -48.24 15.60 31.38
CA THR A 432 -48.29 14.17 31.72
C THR A 432 -48.32 13.96 33.22
N THR A 433 -49.43 13.43 33.72
CA THR A 433 -49.55 12.86 35.07
C THR A 433 -48.98 11.45 35.09
N ASN A 434 -48.13 11.16 36.09
CA ASN A 434 -47.63 9.81 36.41
C ASN A 434 -48.77 8.85 36.73
N GLY A 435 -48.89 7.77 35.95
CA GLY A 435 -49.84 6.69 36.18
C GLY A 435 -49.32 5.36 35.66
N VAL A 436 -48.87 4.52 36.59
CA VAL A 436 -48.50 3.12 36.39
C VAL A 436 -49.69 2.35 35.83
N ASN A 437 -49.57 1.83 34.61
CA ASN A 437 -50.34 0.67 34.14
C ASN A 437 -49.65 0.03 32.92
N GLY A 438 -49.60 -1.31 32.93
CA GLY A 438 -48.76 -2.14 32.06
C GLY A 438 -48.89 -1.84 30.57
N ALA A 439 -47.80 -1.32 29.99
CA ALA A 439 -47.64 -1.21 28.55
C ALA A 439 -47.21 -2.57 27.99
N LYS A 440 -48.14 -3.26 27.31
CA LYS A 440 -47.77 -4.22 26.26
C LYS A 440 -46.88 -3.48 25.27
N VAL A 441 -45.60 -3.84 25.22
CA VAL A 441 -44.66 -3.39 24.19
C VAL A 441 -45.21 -3.89 22.85
N LYS A 442 -45.95 -3.04 22.14
CA LYS A 442 -46.22 -3.26 20.72
C LYS A 442 -44.90 -2.99 20.03
N PHE A 443 -44.22 -4.05 19.59
CA PHE A 443 -43.22 -3.91 18.54
C PHE A 443 -43.90 -3.14 17.40
N ASN A 444 -43.37 -1.97 17.08
CA ASN A 444 -43.88 -1.17 15.99
C ASN A 444 -43.54 -1.92 14.70
N ASP A 445 -44.45 -2.82 14.30
CA ASP A 445 -44.37 -3.63 13.07
C ASP A 445 -44.71 -2.78 11.83
N ALA A 446 -44.30 -1.50 11.84
CA ALA A 446 -44.04 -0.79 10.61
C ALA A 446 -42.74 -1.41 10.06
N GLY A 447 -42.88 -2.58 9.42
CA GLY A 447 -41.78 -3.27 8.77
C GLY A 447 -40.98 -2.27 7.93
N PRO A 448 -39.65 -2.44 7.84
CA PRO A 448 -38.81 -1.51 7.08
C PRO A 448 -39.42 -1.31 5.69
N ALA A 449 -39.45 -0.07 5.20
CA ALA A 449 -39.80 0.18 3.81
C ALA A 449 -39.00 -0.81 2.95
N LYS A 450 -39.66 -1.53 2.03
CA LYS A 450 -38.97 -2.45 1.12
C LYS A 450 -38.03 -1.62 0.25
N LEU A 451 -36.79 -1.48 0.68
CA LEU A 451 -35.76 -0.77 -0.05
C LEU A 451 -35.37 -1.61 -1.26
N THR A 452 -35.09 -0.93 -2.36
CA THR A 452 -34.51 -1.55 -3.55
C THR A 452 -33.08 -2.02 -3.26
N ARG A 453 -32.57 -2.99 -4.03
CA ARG A 453 -31.15 -3.44 -3.94
C ARG A 453 -30.19 -2.25 -4.01
N LYS A 454 -30.48 -1.28 -4.88
CA LYS A 454 -29.66 -0.07 -5.05
C LYS A 454 -29.70 0.85 -3.84
N GLU A 455 -30.85 0.97 -3.18
CA GLU A 455 -30.96 1.75 -1.94
C GLU A 455 -30.21 1.08 -0.78
N HIS A 456 -30.33 -0.23 -0.63
CA HIS A 456 -29.54 -1.01 0.33
C HIS A 456 -28.04 -0.85 0.09
N PHE A 457 -27.60 -0.99 -1.17
CA PHE A 457 -26.23 -0.71 -1.57
C PHE A 457 -25.77 0.71 -1.20
N ARG A 458 -26.60 1.73 -1.49
CA ARG A 458 -26.27 3.13 -1.15
C ARG A 458 -26.14 3.34 0.37
N GLN A 459 -26.89 2.59 1.19
CA GLN A 459 -26.74 2.66 2.64
C GLN A 459 -25.35 2.21 3.12
N HIS A 460 -24.73 1.19 2.50
CA HIS A 460 -23.36 0.81 2.81
C HIS A 460 -22.36 1.94 2.51
N LEU A 461 -22.53 2.66 1.39
CA LEU A 461 -21.68 3.81 1.06
C LEU A 461 -21.84 4.94 2.08
N LEU A 462 -23.07 5.23 2.51
CA LEU A 462 -23.34 6.26 3.51
C LEU A 462 -22.76 5.90 4.90
N LEU A 463 -22.83 4.62 5.29
CA LEU A 463 -22.21 4.12 6.52
C LEU A 463 -20.71 4.40 6.55
N LEU A 464 -20.02 4.20 5.42
CA LEU A 464 -18.58 4.47 5.29
C LEU A 464 -18.24 5.97 5.33
N CYS A 465 -19.20 6.86 5.05
CA CYS A 465 -19.01 8.30 5.14
C CYS A 465 -19.11 8.83 6.58
N GLU A 466 -20.04 8.27 7.36
CA GLU A 466 -20.30 8.72 8.74
C GLU A 466 -19.31 8.16 9.76
N ASP A 467 -18.46 7.21 9.36
CA ASP A 467 -17.47 6.62 10.24
C ASP A 467 -16.45 7.63 10.80
N GLN A 468 -15.92 7.36 12.00
CA GLN A 468 -14.84 8.08 12.67
C GLN A 468 -13.56 8.19 11.83
N HIS A 469 -13.25 7.19 11.00
CA HIS A 469 -12.08 7.21 10.12
C HIS A 469 -12.36 7.82 8.75
N HIS A 470 -13.63 8.09 8.42
CA HIS A 470 -14.08 8.65 7.13
C HIS A 470 -13.51 7.88 5.93
N PHE A 471 -13.75 6.56 5.88
CA PHE A 471 -13.31 5.70 4.78
C PHE A 471 -13.79 6.19 3.41
N LEU A 472 -14.91 6.91 3.35
CA LEU A 472 -15.47 7.43 2.12
C LEU A 472 -15.93 8.89 2.28
N ARG A 473 -15.80 9.68 1.21
CA ARG A 473 -16.39 11.02 1.11
C ARG A 473 -17.42 11.09 -0.01
N HIS A 474 -18.63 11.54 0.33
CA HIS A 474 -19.67 11.92 -0.63
C HIS A 474 -19.33 13.31 -1.19
N CYS A 475 -18.66 13.35 -2.33
CA CYS A 475 -18.02 14.55 -2.86
C CYS A 475 -18.83 15.30 -3.92
N ALA A 476 -19.87 14.68 -4.46
CA ALA A 476 -20.87 15.31 -5.31
C ALA A 476 -22.09 14.37 -5.44
N MET A 477 -23.14 14.83 -6.12
CA MET A 477 -24.36 14.04 -6.33
C MET A 477 -24.04 12.69 -6.99
N GLU A 478 -24.29 11.59 -6.26
CA GLU A 478 -23.98 10.22 -6.70
C GLU A 478 -22.50 9.98 -7.03
N GLN A 479 -21.59 10.76 -6.43
CA GLN A 479 -20.14 10.64 -6.62
C GLN A 479 -19.41 10.50 -5.29
N TRP A 480 -18.44 9.59 -5.29
CA TRP A 480 -17.71 9.16 -4.10
C TRP A 480 -16.21 9.19 -4.36
N THR A 481 -15.44 9.47 -3.32
CA THR A 481 -13.97 9.43 -3.35
C THR A 481 -13.43 9.00 -1.99
N VAL A 482 -12.17 8.57 -1.97
CA VAL A 482 -11.44 8.19 -0.76
C VAL A 482 -10.30 9.17 -0.57
N ASP A 483 -10.29 9.87 0.56
CA ASP A 483 -9.19 10.76 0.93
C ASP A 483 -8.08 9.92 1.57
N PHE A 484 -7.26 9.27 0.73
CA PHE A 484 -6.25 8.29 1.17
C PHE A 484 -5.28 8.85 2.21
N GLU A 485 -4.80 10.08 2.04
CA GLU A 485 -3.81 10.64 2.96
C GLU A 485 -4.32 10.81 4.40
N PRO A 486 -5.44 11.51 4.68
CA PRO A 486 -5.97 11.59 6.05
C PRO A 486 -6.44 10.22 6.57
N LEU A 487 -7.00 9.37 5.72
CA LEU A 487 -7.39 8.00 6.10
C LEU A 487 -6.18 7.20 6.59
N MET A 488 -5.09 7.19 5.81
CA MET A 488 -3.88 6.45 6.17
C MET A 488 -3.23 6.99 7.45
N ARG A 489 -3.20 8.32 7.66
CA ARG A 489 -2.73 8.89 8.93
C ARG A 489 -3.58 8.42 10.12
N SER A 490 -4.91 8.35 9.96
CA SER A 490 -5.81 7.83 11.00
C SER A 490 -5.54 6.36 11.31
N LEU A 491 -5.33 5.52 10.30
CA LEU A 491 -5.01 4.11 10.46
C LEU A 491 -3.63 3.89 11.11
N GLN A 492 -2.63 4.69 10.73
CA GLN A 492 -1.31 4.68 11.37
C GLN A 492 -1.39 4.98 12.87
N GLU A 493 -2.20 5.97 13.25
CA GLU A 493 -2.44 6.30 14.65
C GLU A 493 -3.20 5.19 15.39
N MET A 494 -4.15 4.53 14.73
CA MET A 494 -4.87 3.38 15.30
C MET A 494 -3.92 2.19 15.58
N GLU A 495 -3.03 1.88 14.65
CA GLU A 495 -2.03 0.83 14.81
C GLU A 495 -1.06 1.15 15.95
N LEU A 496 -0.59 2.40 16.01
CA LEU A 496 0.24 2.87 17.12
C LEU A 496 -0.49 2.77 18.46
N ASP A 497 -1.76 3.16 18.51
CA ASP A 497 -2.59 3.07 19.72
C ASP A 497 -2.75 1.64 20.20
N THR A 498 -2.96 0.70 19.27
CA THR A 498 -3.05 -0.73 19.58
C THR A 498 -1.77 -1.25 20.22
N VAL A 499 -0.61 -0.81 19.71
CA VAL A 499 0.70 -1.19 20.27
C VAL A 499 0.92 -0.55 21.65
N ILE A 500 0.54 0.73 21.83
CA ILE A 500 0.65 1.43 23.11
C ILE A 500 -0.27 0.80 24.17
N GLU A 501 -1.49 0.44 23.80
CA GLU A 501 -2.43 -0.23 24.71
C GLU A 501 -1.87 -1.57 25.18
N ARG A 502 -1.31 -2.38 24.27
CA ARG A 502 -0.74 -3.69 24.60
C ARG A 502 0.52 -3.60 25.48
N THR A 503 1.30 -2.52 25.36
CA THR A 503 2.57 -2.35 26.09
C THR A 503 2.39 -1.63 27.43
N VAL A 504 1.62 -0.56 27.45
CA VAL A 504 1.47 0.33 28.61
C VAL A 504 0.14 0.10 29.34
N GLY A 505 -0.91 -0.28 28.62
CA GLY A 505 -2.27 -0.44 29.11
C GLY A 505 -3.20 0.71 28.69
N GLN A 506 -4.51 0.53 28.86
CA GLN A 506 -5.54 1.51 28.47
C GLN A 506 -5.37 2.88 29.13
N THR A 507 -4.94 2.91 30.39
CA THR A 507 -4.66 4.16 31.12
C THR A 507 -3.49 4.91 30.53
N GLY A 508 -2.45 4.20 30.05
CA GLY A 508 -1.33 4.80 29.32
C GLY A 508 -1.76 5.34 27.95
N LEU A 509 -2.54 4.55 27.20
CA LEU A 509 -3.08 5.00 25.91
C LEU A 509 -3.93 6.27 26.06
N ARG A 510 -4.76 6.36 27.10
CA ARG A 510 -5.54 7.56 27.39
C ARG A 510 -4.65 8.78 27.60
N LEU A 511 -3.55 8.65 28.34
CA LEU A 511 -2.60 9.74 28.54
C LEU A 511 -1.93 10.16 27.23
N VAL A 512 -1.53 9.22 26.39
CA VAL A 512 -0.97 9.52 25.05
C VAL A 512 -1.97 10.23 24.15
N ARG A 513 -3.24 9.81 24.15
CA ARG A 513 -4.32 10.49 23.39
C ARG A 513 -4.54 11.91 23.86
N ILE A 514 -4.46 12.16 25.17
CA ILE A 514 -4.53 13.51 25.74
C ILE A 514 -3.33 14.35 25.27
N LEU A 515 -2.11 13.83 25.40
CA LEU A 515 -0.88 14.53 24.99
C LEU A 515 -0.85 14.84 23.48
N ARG A 516 -1.33 13.93 22.62
CA ARG A 516 -1.44 14.18 21.18
C ARG A 516 -2.47 15.27 20.83
N LYS A 517 -3.57 15.35 21.58
CA LYS A 517 -4.64 16.32 21.32
C LYS A 517 -4.31 17.72 21.84
N VAL A 518 -3.69 17.80 23.03
CA VAL A 518 -3.41 19.07 23.71
C VAL A 518 -2.01 19.59 23.40
N GLY A 519 -1.05 18.71 23.13
CA GLY A 519 0.36 19.06 22.96
C GLY A 519 1.14 18.94 24.27
N LYS A 520 2.14 19.82 24.45
CA LYS A 520 3.02 19.83 25.61
C LYS A 520 2.25 20.15 26.88
N MET A 521 2.29 19.25 27.86
CA MET A 521 1.57 19.39 29.13
C MET A 521 2.50 19.31 30.33
N ASP A 522 2.20 20.10 31.36
CA ASP A 522 2.93 20.02 32.63
C ASP A 522 2.39 18.88 33.52
N GLU A 523 3.21 18.48 34.48
CA GLU A 523 2.88 17.41 35.42
C GLU A 523 1.69 17.73 36.35
N LYS A 524 1.28 19.00 36.45
CA LYS A 524 0.17 19.43 37.32
C LYS A 524 -1.17 19.39 36.61
N THR A 525 -1.25 19.77 35.33
CA THR A 525 -2.50 19.78 34.57
C THR A 525 -2.89 18.39 34.08
N LEU A 526 -1.91 17.56 33.71
CA LEU A 526 -2.15 16.25 33.11
C LEU A 526 -2.97 15.30 34.00
N PRO A 527 -2.73 15.18 35.33
CA PRO A 527 -3.55 14.34 36.20
C PRO A 527 -5.02 14.76 36.27
N ASN A 528 -5.28 16.07 36.27
CA ASN A 528 -6.64 16.61 36.32
C ASN A 528 -7.39 16.29 35.02
N LEU A 529 -6.75 16.49 33.86
CA LEU A 529 -7.36 16.20 32.56
C LEU A 529 -7.58 14.70 32.33
N ALA A 530 -6.68 13.87 32.85
CA ALA A 530 -6.77 12.41 32.74
C ALA A 530 -7.74 11.77 33.74
N LEU A 531 -8.22 12.53 34.74
CA LEU A 531 -8.98 12.03 35.89
C LEU A 531 -8.22 10.90 36.61
N MET A 532 -6.95 11.15 36.94
CA MET A 532 -6.04 10.18 37.56
C MET A 532 -5.31 10.76 38.76
N SER A 533 -4.89 9.90 39.69
CA SER A 533 -4.03 10.33 40.79
C SER A 533 -2.66 10.76 40.26
N LYS A 534 -2.06 11.78 40.88
CA LYS A 534 -0.72 12.27 40.49
C LYS A 534 0.33 11.16 40.49
N GLY A 535 0.32 10.29 41.51
CA GLY A 535 1.26 9.19 41.63
C GLY A 535 1.13 8.15 40.52
N ASP A 536 -0.09 7.89 40.04
CA ASP A 536 -0.30 6.96 38.92
C ASP A 536 0.17 7.54 37.59
N VAL A 537 -0.10 8.83 37.35
CA VAL A 537 0.37 9.53 36.14
C VAL A 537 1.90 9.54 36.10
N GLN A 538 2.57 9.86 37.20
CA GLN A 538 4.04 9.84 37.26
C GLN A 538 4.60 8.45 36.93
N ARG A 539 4.04 7.38 37.50
CA ARG A 539 4.47 6.00 37.22
C ARG A 539 4.26 5.63 35.75
N LEU A 540 3.14 6.02 35.16
CA LEU A 540 2.84 5.75 33.76
C LEU A 540 3.71 6.59 32.81
N MET A 541 3.94 7.88 33.10
CA MET A 541 4.83 8.74 32.33
C MET A 541 6.24 8.14 32.28
N LEU A 542 6.77 7.71 33.43
CA LEU A 542 8.09 7.06 33.47
C LEU A 542 8.13 5.78 32.64
N LYS A 543 7.11 4.91 32.74
CA LYS A 543 7.02 3.69 31.93
C LYS A 543 6.97 4.02 30.43
N MET A 544 6.20 5.04 30.03
CA MET A 544 6.07 5.47 28.64
C MET A 544 7.33 6.14 28.11
N GLN A 545 8.05 6.90 28.94
CA GLN A 545 9.34 7.48 28.62
C GLN A 545 10.39 6.39 28.37
N MET A 546 10.47 5.38 29.24
CA MET A 546 11.36 4.24 29.06
C MET A 546 11.02 3.41 27.81
N SER A 547 9.75 3.38 27.42
CA SER A 547 9.29 2.70 26.20
C SER A 547 9.52 3.55 24.93
N GLY A 548 9.74 4.86 25.09
CA GLY A 548 9.94 5.83 24.00
C GLY A 548 8.64 6.34 23.37
N TYR A 549 7.53 6.35 24.10
CA TYR A 549 6.24 6.91 23.64
C TYR A 549 5.98 8.34 24.12
N VAL A 550 6.68 8.77 25.15
CA VAL A 550 6.55 10.10 25.76
C VAL A 550 7.94 10.67 25.97
N ASP A 551 8.12 11.94 25.61
CA ASP A 551 9.32 12.70 25.95
C ASP A 551 9.06 13.64 27.13
N MET A 552 10.17 14.12 27.70
CA MET A 552 10.18 15.10 28.77
C MET A 552 11.15 16.23 28.43
N GLN A 553 10.71 17.47 28.58
CA GLN A 553 11.49 18.68 28.37
C GLN A 553 11.57 19.42 29.69
N GLU A 554 12.80 19.67 30.09
CA GLU A 554 13.11 20.51 31.24
C GLU A 554 13.07 21.97 30.80
N VAL A 555 12.23 22.76 31.46
CA VAL A 555 12.12 24.21 31.26
C VAL A 555 12.53 24.89 32.57
N PRO A 556 13.80 25.33 32.68
CA PRO A 556 14.29 26.09 33.83
C PRO A 556 13.52 27.41 34.01
N ARG A 557 13.07 27.70 35.23
CA ARG A 557 12.52 29.03 35.58
C ARG A 557 13.59 30.01 36.04
N ASP A 558 14.84 29.56 36.16
CA ASP A 558 15.97 30.37 36.55
C ASP A 558 17.22 30.04 35.72
N ASN A 559 18.12 31.02 35.60
CA ASN A 559 19.33 30.89 34.79
C ASN A 559 20.29 29.80 35.34
N ASN A 560 20.20 29.52 36.64
CA ASN A 560 21.00 28.52 37.31
C ASN A 560 20.51 27.08 37.08
N ARG A 561 19.40 26.89 36.34
CA ARG A 561 18.81 25.58 36.01
C ARG A 561 18.62 24.68 37.22
N THR A 562 18.16 25.26 38.32
CA THR A 562 18.02 24.54 39.59
C THR A 562 16.84 23.58 39.49
N ALA A 563 17.04 22.28 39.76
CA ALA A 563 16.00 21.25 39.60
C ALA A 563 14.68 21.55 40.35
N SER A 564 14.74 22.23 41.50
CA SER A 564 13.56 22.65 42.27
C SER A 564 12.74 23.77 41.61
N ARG A 565 13.32 24.48 40.64
CA ARG A 565 12.70 25.57 39.86
C ARG A 565 12.58 25.21 38.39
N THR A 566 12.66 23.93 38.04
CA THR A 566 12.48 23.43 36.67
C THR A 566 11.07 22.89 36.49
N LEU A 567 10.42 23.27 35.39
CA LEU A 567 9.18 22.66 34.93
C LEU A 567 9.49 21.49 34.00
N PHE A 568 8.68 20.44 34.08
CA PHE A 568 8.75 19.31 33.17
C PHE A 568 7.51 19.32 32.28
N LEU A 569 7.75 19.43 30.97
CA LEU A 569 6.71 19.31 29.95
C LEU A 569 6.80 17.93 29.32
N TYR A 570 5.67 17.26 29.19
CA TYR A 570 5.53 15.98 28.52
C TYR A 570 4.80 16.15 27.20
N TRP A 571 5.24 15.42 26.17
CA TRP A 571 4.51 15.33 24.89
C TRP A 571 4.79 13.97 24.23
N THR A 572 3.98 13.66 23.23
CA THR A 572 4.18 12.50 22.37
C THR A 572 4.46 12.97 20.95
N ASP A 573 5.66 12.68 20.46
CA ASP A 573 5.98 12.79 19.05
C ASP A 573 5.50 11.54 18.31
N THR A 574 4.31 11.65 17.70
CA THR A 574 3.66 10.57 16.95
C THR A 574 4.54 10.08 15.81
N ARG A 575 5.22 10.98 15.08
CA ARG A 575 6.07 10.63 13.92
C ARG A 575 7.20 9.71 14.35
N ARG A 576 7.94 10.09 15.39
CA ARG A 576 9.05 9.28 15.91
C ARG A 576 8.57 7.96 16.53
N CYS A 577 7.39 7.94 17.12
CA CYS A 577 6.79 6.68 17.59
C CYS A 577 6.49 5.73 16.42
N LEU A 578 5.95 6.24 15.32
CA LEU A 578 5.71 5.47 14.09
C LEU A 578 7.02 4.96 13.47
N ASP A 579 8.06 5.81 13.37
CA ASP A 579 9.37 5.41 12.82
C ASP A 579 10.01 4.28 13.66
N ARG A 580 9.90 4.35 14.99
CA ARG A 580 10.35 3.28 15.91
C ARG A 580 9.54 2.00 15.74
N LEU A 581 8.23 2.12 15.52
CA LEU A 581 7.35 0.98 15.30
C LEU A 581 7.71 0.28 13.98
N ILE A 582 7.96 1.03 12.91
CA ILE A 582 8.43 0.51 11.62
C ILE A 582 9.75 -0.25 11.80
N ASP A 583 10.76 0.35 12.44
CA ASP A 583 12.07 -0.30 12.63
C ASP A 583 11.97 -1.56 13.51
N SER A 584 11.13 -1.53 14.54
CA SER A 584 10.83 -2.71 15.37
C SER A 584 10.14 -3.82 14.57
N THR A 585 9.30 -3.44 13.59
CA THR A 585 8.62 -4.37 12.69
C THR A 585 9.63 -5.03 11.74
N TYR A 586 10.56 -4.27 11.15
CA TYR A 586 11.65 -4.85 10.35
C TYR A 586 12.51 -5.83 11.17
N LYS A 587 12.82 -5.47 12.41
CA LYS A 587 13.55 -6.34 13.33
C LYS A 587 12.80 -7.63 13.64
N ALA A 588 11.47 -7.56 13.82
CA ALA A 588 10.64 -8.73 14.02
C ALA A 588 10.62 -9.64 12.78
N MET A 589 10.45 -9.06 11.59
CA MET A 589 10.51 -9.78 10.31
C MET A 589 11.86 -10.48 10.12
N LEU A 590 12.97 -9.76 10.35
CA LEU A 590 14.33 -10.29 10.27
C LEU A 590 14.50 -11.50 11.19
N ARG A 591 14.02 -11.42 12.44
CA ARG A 591 14.09 -12.53 13.40
C ARG A 591 13.26 -13.74 12.97
N CYS A 592 12.07 -13.52 12.39
CA CYS A 592 11.26 -14.60 11.83
C CYS A 592 12.00 -15.34 10.71
N LEU A 593 12.63 -14.60 9.78
CA LEU A 593 13.36 -15.20 8.65
C LEU A 593 14.67 -15.85 9.09
N GLN A 594 15.42 -15.24 10.03
CA GLN A 594 16.60 -15.88 10.63
C GLN A 594 16.22 -17.19 11.33
N ARG A 595 15.09 -17.21 12.05
CA ARG A 595 14.60 -18.44 12.67
C ARG A 595 14.23 -19.48 11.61
N LEU A 596 13.59 -19.06 10.51
CA LEU A 596 13.23 -19.94 9.40
C LEU A 596 14.47 -20.63 8.81
N VAL A 597 15.57 -19.90 8.61
CA VAL A 597 16.84 -20.46 8.13
C VAL A 597 17.39 -21.51 9.11
N VAL A 598 17.37 -21.22 10.42
CA VAL A 598 17.82 -22.17 11.45
C VAL A 598 16.97 -23.45 11.46
N GLU A 599 15.64 -23.33 11.37
CA GLU A 599 14.74 -24.50 11.31
C GLU A 599 15.00 -25.35 10.06
N ARG A 600 15.24 -24.71 8.90
CA ARG A 600 15.61 -25.41 7.66
C ARG A 600 16.94 -26.16 7.79
N GLN A 601 17.92 -25.59 8.48
CA GLN A 601 19.22 -26.22 8.71
C GLN A 601 19.13 -27.40 9.69
N MET A 602 18.36 -27.25 10.77
CA MET A 602 18.17 -28.33 11.76
C MET A 602 17.55 -29.59 11.16
N GLU A 603 16.70 -29.42 10.16
CA GLU A 603 15.92 -30.50 9.54
C GLU A 603 16.30 -30.72 8.06
N GLN A 604 17.55 -30.37 7.71
CA GLN A 604 18.06 -30.46 6.35
C GLN A 604 17.94 -31.88 5.77
N GLU A 605 18.22 -32.91 6.57
CA GLU A 605 18.09 -34.32 6.17
C GLU A 605 16.68 -34.65 5.65
N VAL A 606 15.66 -34.19 6.37
CA VAL A 606 14.25 -34.42 6.02
C VAL A 606 13.89 -33.63 4.76
N LEU A 607 14.32 -32.36 4.68
CA LEU A 607 14.05 -31.50 3.54
C LEU A 607 14.73 -31.98 2.26
N ASP A 608 15.97 -32.46 2.35
CA ASP A 608 16.70 -33.00 1.20
C ASP A 608 16.10 -34.33 0.72
N THR A 609 15.50 -35.11 1.62
CA THR A 609 14.70 -36.29 1.26
C THR A 609 13.44 -35.91 0.47
N VAL A 610 12.71 -34.88 0.93
CA VAL A 610 11.46 -34.41 0.28
C VAL A 610 11.73 -33.76 -1.07
N LYS A 611 12.89 -33.12 -1.26
CA LYS A 611 13.28 -32.51 -2.55
C LYS A 611 13.51 -33.54 -3.66
N ARG A 612 13.64 -34.84 -3.35
CA ARG A 612 13.85 -35.88 -4.36
C ARG A 612 12.58 -36.06 -5.21
N ASP A 613 12.75 -36.19 -6.52
CA ASP A 613 11.63 -36.26 -7.48
C ASP A 613 10.68 -37.45 -7.24
N ASP A 614 11.18 -38.53 -6.65
CA ASP A 614 10.38 -39.73 -6.32
C ASP A 614 9.50 -39.54 -5.08
N VAL A 615 9.90 -38.66 -4.15
CA VAL A 615 9.22 -38.36 -2.89
C VAL A 615 8.29 -37.14 -3.02
N ARG A 616 8.70 -36.13 -3.79
CA ARG A 616 7.98 -34.86 -3.95
C ARG A 616 6.53 -35.09 -4.42
N GLY A 617 5.57 -34.57 -3.66
CA GLY A 617 4.13 -34.73 -3.91
C GLY A 617 3.53 -36.08 -3.46
N ARG A 618 4.36 -37.02 -3.00
CA ARG A 618 3.96 -38.32 -2.43
C ARG A 618 4.60 -38.57 -1.07
N GLU A 619 4.83 -37.49 -0.30
CA GLU A 619 5.59 -37.53 0.95
C GLU A 619 4.94 -38.49 1.97
N LYS A 620 3.61 -38.51 2.05
CA LYS A 620 2.85 -39.37 2.98
C LYS A 620 2.94 -40.85 2.63
N GLU A 621 3.09 -41.17 1.35
CA GLU A 621 3.09 -42.54 0.84
C GLU A 621 4.50 -43.15 0.84
N VAL A 622 5.50 -42.33 0.54
CA VAL A 622 6.88 -42.80 0.31
C VAL A 622 7.75 -42.72 1.57
N MET A 623 7.49 -41.78 2.48
CA MET A 623 8.34 -41.56 3.65
C MET A 623 7.97 -42.47 4.83
N GLU A 624 8.98 -42.88 5.61
CA GLU A 624 8.73 -43.54 6.90
C GLU A 624 7.94 -42.60 7.84
N GLY A 625 6.96 -43.12 8.58
CA GLY A 625 6.08 -42.30 9.43
C GLY A 625 6.80 -41.36 10.41
N ARG A 626 7.98 -41.74 10.93
CA ARG A 626 8.80 -40.85 11.76
C ARG A 626 9.38 -39.66 10.99
N PHE A 627 9.88 -39.91 9.78
CA PHE A 627 10.38 -38.87 8.88
C PHE A 627 9.24 -37.97 8.38
N TYR A 628 8.08 -38.56 8.05
CA TYR A 628 6.90 -37.82 7.66
C TYR A 628 6.40 -36.89 8.78
N ASN A 629 6.33 -37.37 10.03
CA ASN A 629 5.92 -36.52 11.16
C ASN A 629 6.89 -35.36 11.41
N ARG A 630 8.20 -35.57 11.23
CA ARG A 630 9.19 -34.46 11.27
C ARG A 630 8.94 -33.47 10.14
N PHE A 631 8.70 -33.96 8.92
CA PHE A 631 8.38 -33.10 7.78
C PHE A 631 7.14 -32.23 8.02
N VAL A 632 6.04 -32.83 8.48
CA VAL A 632 4.80 -32.09 8.80
C VAL A 632 5.07 -31.00 9.83
N ARG A 633 5.77 -31.33 10.92
CA ARG A 633 6.12 -30.35 11.97
C ARG A 633 6.95 -29.20 11.41
N VAL A 634 7.95 -29.48 10.57
CA VAL A 634 8.79 -28.46 9.97
C VAL A 634 7.97 -27.58 9.04
N SER A 635 7.15 -28.17 8.18
CA SER A 635 6.27 -27.43 7.27
C SER A 635 5.32 -26.49 8.03
N GLU A 636 4.69 -26.95 9.12
CA GLU A 636 3.85 -26.11 9.97
C GLU A 636 4.62 -24.92 10.59
N VAL A 637 5.86 -25.16 11.06
CA VAL A 637 6.69 -24.10 11.64
C VAL A 637 7.10 -23.09 10.56
N GLN A 638 7.48 -23.57 9.37
CA GLN A 638 7.81 -22.71 8.24
C GLN A 638 6.61 -21.85 7.83
N GLU A 639 5.44 -22.44 7.70
CA GLU A 639 4.20 -21.75 7.36
C GLU A 639 3.86 -20.67 8.40
N LYS A 640 3.91 -20.99 9.69
CA LYS A 640 3.68 -20.02 10.78
C LYS A 640 4.65 -18.84 10.71
N LEU A 641 5.95 -19.11 10.52
CA LEU A 641 6.97 -18.05 10.44
C LEU A 641 6.76 -17.14 9.23
N LEU A 642 6.45 -17.72 8.06
CA LEU A 642 6.15 -16.96 6.84
C LEU A 642 4.85 -16.16 7.00
N ALA A 643 3.79 -16.76 7.55
CA ALA A 643 2.53 -16.08 7.83
C ALA A 643 2.72 -14.89 8.78
N HIS A 644 3.56 -15.03 9.82
CA HIS A 644 3.92 -13.92 10.70
C HIS A 644 4.68 -12.83 9.96
N ALA A 645 5.65 -13.16 9.11
CA ALA A 645 6.35 -12.19 8.29
C ALA A 645 5.39 -11.44 7.34
N MET A 646 4.41 -12.15 6.75
CA MET A 646 3.38 -11.54 5.91
C MET A 646 2.49 -10.57 6.72
N ARG A 647 2.05 -10.93 7.92
CA ARG A 647 1.26 -10.00 8.77
C ARG A 647 2.05 -8.75 9.14
N LEU A 648 3.34 -8.91 9.45
CA LEU A 648 4.22 -7.78 9.74
C LEU A 648 4.43 -6.87 8.51
N ASP A 649 4.48 -7.43 7.30
CA ASP A 649 4.52 -6.63 6.06
C ASP A 649 3.23 -5.83 5.82
N ASN A 650 2.04 -6.31 6.23
CA ASN A 650 0.82 -5.49 6.17
C ASN A 650 0.92 -4.24 7.06
N LEU A 651 1.53 -4.41 8.25
CA LEU A 651 1.82 -3.30 9.15
C LEU A 651 2.83 -2.33 8.51
N VAL A 652 3.90 -2.83 7.87
CA VAL A 652 4.84 -1.96 7.14
C VAL A 652 4.13 -1.21 6.01
N GLY A 653 3.27 -1.88 5.23
CA GLY A 653 2.49 -1.25 4.16
C GLY A 653 1.68 -0.08 4.70
N THR A 654 0.93 -0.29 5.79
CA THR A 654 0.10 0.74 6.44
C THR A 654 0.92 1.90 7.03
N LEU A 655 2.05 1.59 7.67
CA LEU A 655 2.89 2.59 8.34
C LEU A 655 3.72 3.43 7.38
N LYS A 656 4.04 2.90 6.20
CA LYS A 656 5.04 3.51 5.31
C LYS A 656 4.59 3.70 3.88
N ASP A 657 3.96 2.71 3.24
CA ASP A 657 3.89 2.66 1.78
C ASP A 657 2.53 3.11 1.22
N PHE A 658 1.46 2.87 1.97
CA PHE A 658 0.09 3.27 1.65
C PHE A 658 -0.13 4.74 2.00
#